data_AF-A0A7S0B145-F1
#
_entry.id   AF-A0A7S0B145-F1
#
_cell.length_a   1.000
_cell.length_b   1.000
_cell.length_c   1.000
_cell.angle_alpha   90.00
_cell.angle_beta   90.00
_cell.angle_gamma   90.00
#
_symmetry.space_group_name_H-M   'P 1'
#
loop_
_entity.id
_entity.type
_entity.pdbx_description
1 polymer ?
#
loop_
_entity_poly.entity_id
_entity_poly.type
_entity_poly.pdbx_seq_one_letter_code
_entity_poly.pdbx_strand_id
1 'polypeptide(L)'
;AQVLVPGGVLGFLDLNPAQILRENLVGSLVDRVATGNEPYFDQYLELDAAGAMRAAGLEVLEETWPNHAKYQTLESCSLRIIVARKPVAMTLNTWTGRWALDRREDWRPYLGFLGVPESAHEAASKAPDFHEYKVSETSFFMDHRIPGQGLHIRYTGFLDDEWQESPYPKPTATLFDKDSKHEAKQHRFKHRWVQQPTCFETTLPDFAGKGKTVTLRRELVSPNEIKCTVHVLDPDTCDVLVGPCYTFMRRTSTEAPASLAAELKERFAEGHSLKLEWRMDALDRAAAVVLENVDSFSAAQAADHVSPSSFEGAAMMVKSALAFYKASLPSWVAPQTPSETLPPFMQTEGEWEVVPQAKGVGLVIAPWNAPALLSVLPLMGMLAAGNLCVIKPSEGAPTVSRLLARLVPKCFPDRSVVVAEGGKETVEALIDTPVDHILFTGGGEIGKTILALAARHLTPVSLELGGKNPCFVDAAEPEQLELYAAEIVGTKSYFGGQFCQAHDYCLVRGSVFDEFVRVLASKIEALGERRGCRMIHAAHARRVRALLEGQEGLALPPLPEAGTLAEDCVPLTVLMAPSADAPVMQEEIFGPLLPVIKVSDVQEAAVFVNRRPKPLVAYCYSPDPEAWAVFRDTTSSGNLAVNCGPQRMQSNFNVGFGGAGESGHGYSIWGRAAFDDYSHHKVVFRGRSFAGSAWGAAPPPEPPA
;
A
#
# COMPACT_ATOMS: atom_id res chain seq x y z
N ALA A 1 -38.70 -2.45 9.70
CA ALA A 1 -37.53 -1.73 10.25
C ALA A 1 -36.78 -1.05 9.10
N GLN A 2 -36.23 0.15 9.30
CA GLN A 2 -35.44 0.86 8.27
C GLN A 2 -34.09 1.30 8.86
N VAL A 3 -33.01 1.16 8.08
CA VAL A 3 -31.67 1.63 8.48
C VAL A 3 -31.58 3.12 8.16
N LEU A 4 -31.41 3.95 9.19
CA LEU A 4 -31.52 5.40 9.05
C LEU A 4 -30.25 6.05 8.46
N VAL A 5 -29.07 5.42 8.59
CA VAL A 5 -27.78 5.83 8.00
C VAL A 5 -26.79 4.65 7.84
N PRO A 6 -25.82 4.70 6.89
CA PRO A 6 -24.73 3.71 6.79
C PRO A 6 -23.83 3.77 8.03
N GLY A 7 -23.68 2.67 8.75
CA GLY A 7 -22.90 2.60 10.01
C GLY A 7 -23.68 2.12 11.24
N GLY A 8 -24.98 1.87 11.11
CA GLY A 8 -25.75 1.05 12.06
C GLY A 8 -26.68 1.85 12.96
N VAL A 9 -27.87 2.14 12.46
CA VAL A 9 -29.03 2.49 13.29
C VAL A 9 -30.25 1.76 12.73
N LEU A 10 -30.80 0.81 13.49
CA LEU A 10 -32.02 0.07 13.14
C LEU A 10 -33.21 0.66 13.91
N GLY A 11 -34.23 1.18 13.20
CA GLY A 11 -35.50 1.58 13.81
C GLY A 11 -36.57 0.50 13.66
N PHE A 12 -37.15 0.02 14.76
CA PHE A 12 -38.23 -0.98 14.80
C PHE A 12 -39.52 -0.42 15.42
N LEU A 13 -40.68 -0.88 14.94
CA LEU A 13 -42.02 -0.43 15.36
C LEU A 13 -42.75 -1.60 16.01
N ASP A 14 -43.04 -1.50 17.31
CA ASP A 14 -43.77 -2.53 18.05
C ASP A 14 -45.23 -2.09 18.29
N LEU A 15 -46.21 -2.93 17.92
CA LEU A 15 -47.65 -2.67 18.01
C LEU A 15 -48.27 -3.54 19.12
N ASN A 16 -48.89 -2.89 20.11
CA ASN A 16 -49.38 -3.55 21.32
C ASN A 16 -50.66 -4.40 21.10
N PRO A 17 -50.71 -5.66 21.58
CA PRO A 17 -51.86 -6.57 21.45
C PRO A 17 -53.20 -6.03 21.98
N ALA A 18 -53.20 -5.24 23.07
CA ALA A 18 -54.43 -4.78 23.71
C ALA A 18 -55.20 -3.71 22.89
N GLN A 19 -54.51 -3.02 21.96
CA GLN A 19 -55.10 -2.01 21.07
C GLN A 19 -55.54 -2.60 19.72
N ILE A 20 -54.83 -3.63 19.25
CA ILE A 20 -55.13 -4.35 18.00
C ILE A 20 -56.50 -5.04 18.10
N LEU A 21 -56.84 -5.60 19.26
CA LEU A 21 -58.08 -6.34 19.50
C LEU A 21 -59.31 -5.48 19.84
N ARG A 22 -59.21 -4.14 19.82
CA ARG A 22 -60.33 -3.23 20.10
C ARG A 22 -60.89 -2.66 18.79
N GLU A 23 -62.22 -2.57 18.67
CA GLU A 23 -62.89 -1.90 17.55
C GLU A 23 -62.60 -0.39 17.53
N ASN A 24 -61.46 -0.04 16.94
CA ASN A 24 -61.02 1.33 16.72
C ASN A 24 -60.29 1.43 15.37
N LEU A 25 -59.96 2.65 14.97
CA LEU A 25 -59.34 2.93 13.66
C LEU A 25 -57.97 2.26 13.47
N VAL A 26 -57.23 1.99 14.56
CA VAL A 26 -55.93 1.30 14.52
C VAL A 26 -56.15 -0.21 14.42
N GLY A 27 -57.03 -0.78 15.26
CA GLY A 27 -57.41 -2.20 15.19
C GLY A 27 -57.97 -2.59 13.81
N SER A 28 -58.85 -1.77 13.23
CA SER A 28 -59.40 -1.99 11.88
C SER A 28 -58.40 -1.75 10.72
N LEU A 29 -57.28 -1.06 10.97
CA LEU A 29 -56.17 -0.97 10.01
C LEU A 29 -55.31 -2.23 10.09
N VAL A 30 -55.06 -2.72 11.32
CA VAL A 30 -54.26 -3.91 11.59
C VAL A 30 -54.98 -5.19 11.17
N ASP A 31 -56.28 -5.32 11.41
CA ASP A 31 -57.10 -6.45 10.92
C ASP A 31 -57.07 -6.59 9.39
N ARG A 32 -56.99 -5.46 8.67
CA ARG A 32 -56.83 -5.44 7.20
C ARG A 32 -55.46 -5.90 6.73
N VAL A 33 -54.42 -5.74 7.54
CA VAL A 33 -53.06 -6.24 7.26
C VAL A 33 -52.95 -7.72 7.65
N ALA A 34 -53.51 -8.12 8.80
CA ALA A 34 -53.50 -9.49 9.31
C ALA A 34 -54.32 -10.46 8.45
N THR A 35 -55.44 -10.02 7.88
CA THR A 35 -56.22 -10.81 6.90
C THR A 35 -55.51 -11.01 5.55
N GLY A 36 -54.34 -10.40 5.34
CA GLY A 36 -53.55 -10.40 4.11
C GLY A 36 -52.41 -11.43 3.98
N ASN A 37 -52.41 -12.53 4.74
CA ASN A 37 -51.42 -13.65 4.72
C ASN A 37 -50.10 -13.46 5.51
N GLU A 38 -50.11 -12.98 6.77
CA GLU A 38 -48.93 -13.15 7.64
C GLU A 38 -49.13 -14.26 8.69
N PRO A 39 -48.57 -15.47 8.48
CA PRO A 39 -48.82 -16.66 9.31
C PRO A 39 -48.12 -16.67 10.69
N TYR A 40 -47.53 -15.55 11.13
CA TYR A 40 -46.78 -15.45 12.39
C TYR A 40 -47.13 -14.19 13.20
N PHE A 41 -48.27 -13.57 12.93
CA PHE A 41 -48.66 -12.29 13.53
C PHE A 41 -48.67 -12.33 15.07
N ASP A 42 -49.10 -13.45 15.63
CA ASP A 42 -49.13 -13.76 17.06
C ASP A 42 -47.73 -13.78 17.72
N GLN A 43 -46.66 -14.11 16.99
CA GLN A 43 -45.29 -14.07 17.51
C GLN A 43 -44.74 -12.64 17.67
N TYR A 44 -45.24 -11.69 16.88
CA TYR A 44 -44.84 -10.28 17.00
C TYR A 44 -45.39 -9.61 18.27
N LEU A 45 -46.43 -10.16 18.88
CA LEU A 45 -47.10 -9.59 20.06
C LEU A 45 -46.36 -9.88 21.39
N GLU A 46 -45.40 -10.81 21.40
CA GLU A 46 -44.65 -11.23 22.59
C GLU A 46 -43.16 -10.83 22.56
N LEU A 47 -42.71 -10.08 21.55
CA LEU A 47 -41.29 -9.83 21.29
C LEU A 47 -40.70 -8.70 22.16
N ASP A 48 -39.83 -9.02 23.13
CA ASP A 48 -38.93 -8.02 23.76
C ASP A 48 -37.81 -7.62 22.79
N ALA A 49 -38.15 -6.74 21.85
CA ALA A 49 -37.24 -6.31 20.78
C ALA A 49 -35.95 -5.66 21.32
N ALA A 50 -36.02 -4.89 22.41
CA ALA A 50 -34.84 -4.26 23.00
C ALA A 50 -33.94 -5.30 23.70
N GLY A 51 -34.52 -6.26 24.42
CA GLY A 51 -33.79 -7.38 25.01
C GLY A 51 -33.12 -8.26 23.95
N ALA A 52 -33.83 -8.61 22.89
CA ALA A 52 -33.30 -9.39 21.77
C ALA A 52 -32.15 -8.66 21.04
N MET A 53 -32.26 -7.35 20.82
CA MET A 53 -31.19 -6.54 20.22
C MET A 53 -29.93 -6.47 21.11
N ARG A 54 -30.10 -6.36 22.43
CA ARG A 54 -28.96 -6.42 23.37
C ARG A 54 -28.31 -7.80 23.38
N ALA A 55 -29.09 -8.88 23.34
CA ALA A 55 -28.58 -10.25 23.26
C ALA A 55 -27.82 -10.52 21.96
N ALA A 56 -28.21 -9.88 20.86
CA ALA A 56 -27.50 -9.90 19.58
C ALA A 56 -26.25 -8.99 19.56
N GLY A 57 -25.86 -8.41 20.70
CA GLY A 57 -24.65 -7.61 20.83
C GLY A 57 -24.76 -6.18 20.30
N LEU A 58 -25.97 -5.62 20.18
CA LEU A 58 -26.19 -4.22 19.81
C LEU A 58 -26.38 -3.33 21.04
N GLU A 59 -25.88 -2.10 20.97
CA GLU A 59 -26.10 -1.07 21.99
C GLU A 59 -27.43 -0.36 21.68
N VAL A 60 -28.46 -0.61 22.49
CA VAL A 60 -29.74 0.11 22.41
C VAL A 60 -29.56 1.51 23.00
N LEU A 61 -29.65 2.53 22.15
CA LEU A 61 -29.39 3.93 22.45
C LEU A 61 -30.63 4.68 22.94
N GLU A 62 -31.77 4.38 22.34
CA GLU A 62 -33.03 5.05 22.66
C GLU A 62 -34.20 4.08 22.57
N GLU A 63 -35.12 4.19 23.51
CA GLU A 63 -36.42 3.52 23.47
C GLU A 63 -37.48 4.57 23.77
N THR A 64 -38.14 5.08 22.72
CA THR A 64 -39.11 6.16 22.80
C THR A 64 -40.53 5.67 22.66
N TRP A 65 -41.43 6.36 23.36
CA TRP A 65 -42.84 6.02 23.55
C TRP A 65 -43.71 7.24 23.22
N PRO A 66 -43.81 7.63 21.94
CA PRO A 66 -44.31 8.95 21.56
C PRO A 66 -45.75 9.24 22.04
N ASN A 67 -46.53 8.19 22.29
CA ASN A 67 -47.93 8.28 22.67
C ASN A 67 -48.20 8.00 24.16
N HIS A 68 -47.17 7.85 25.00
CA HIS A 68 -47.34 7.51 26.43
C HIS A 68 -48.24 8.50 27.18
N ALA A 69 -48.16 9.79 26.86
CA ALA A 69 -49.01 10.81 27.50
C ALA A 69 -50.51 10.67 27.16
N LYS A 70 -50.87 9.94 26.09
CA LYS A 70 -52.27 9.73 25.67
C LYS A 70 -52.93 8.50 26.31
N TYR A 71 -52.17 7.57 26.89
CA TYR A 71 -52.70 6.31 27.40
C TYR A 71 -52.16 6.02 28.81
N GLN A 72 -53.07 5.77 29.76
CA GLN A 72 -52.78 5.84 31.20
C GLN A 72 -51.91 4.70 31.75
N THR A 73 -51.78 3.56 31.06
CA THR A 73 -51.04 2.41 31.57
C THR A 73 -50.08 1.84 30.52
N LEU A 74 -48.99 1.20 30.98
CA LEU A 74 -47.95 0.60 30.12
C LEU A 74 -48.53 -0.36 29.06
N GLU A 75 -49.59 -1.07 29.42
CA GLU A 75 -50.31 -2.05 28.60
C GLU A 75 -51.21 -1.43 27.53
N SER A 76 -51.40 -0.10 27.49
CA SER A 76 -52.31 0.56 26.55
C SER A 76 -51.64 1.45 25.49
N CYS A 77 -50.30 1.54 25.50
CA CYS A 77 -49.52 2.30 24.52
C CYS A 77 -49.16 1.45 23.29
N SER A 78 -49.50 1.92 22.09
CA SER A 78 -49.43 1.14 20.83
C SER A 78 -48.17 1.34 20.00
N LEU A 79 -47.21 2.18 20.43
CA LEU A 79 -46.06 2.55 19.61
C LEU A 79 -44.78 2.65 20.44
N ARG A 80 -43.81 1.78 20.15
CA ARG A 80 -42.43 1.88 20.66
C ARG A 80 -41.47 2.05 19.49
N ILE A 81 -40.52 2.97 19.64
CA ILE A 81 -39.43 3.19 18.70
C ILE A 81 -38.14 2.86 19.43
N ILE A 82 -37.42 1.85 18.95
CA ILE A 82 -36.13 1.45 19.50
C ILE A 82 -35.05 1.81 18.49
N VAL A 83 -34.02 2.52 18.95
CA VAL A 83 -32.86 2.96 18.18
C VAL A 83 -31.64 2.26 18.77
N ALA A 84 -31.02 1.35 18.01
CA ALA A 84 -29.84 0.61 18.44
C ALA A 84 -28.71 0.69 17.41
N ARG A 85 -27.46 0.66 17.87
CA ARG A 85 -26.25 0.65 17.02
C ARG A 85 -25.36 -0.55 17.31
N LYS A 86 -24.48 -0.90 16.37
CA LYS A 86 -23.42 -1.88 16.60
C LYS A 86 -22.35 -1.27 17.54
N PRO A 87 -21.84 -2.00 18.56
CA PRO A 87 -20.79 -1.50 19.43
C PRO A 87 -19.55 -1.18 18.59
N VAL A 88 -19.03 0.03 18.75
CA VAL A 88 -17.82 0.47 18.06
C VAL A 88 -16.63 -0.06 18.84
N ALA A 89 -15.84 -0.95 18.23
CA ALA A 89 -14.47 -1.19 18.69
C ALA A 89 -13.68 0.12 18.54
N MET A 90 -13.14 0.63 19.63
CA MET A 90 -12.48 1.93 19.69
C MET A 90 -11.15 1.91 18.93
N THR A 91 -11.02 2.79 17.93
CA THR A 91 -9.73 3.25 17.37
C THR A 91 -9.32 4.55 18.07
N LEU A 92 -8.02 4.78 18.25
CA LEU A 92 -7.47 6.04 18.73
C LEU A 92 -7.57 7.05 17.58
N ASN A 93 -8.37 8.10 17.76
CA ASN A 93 -8.66 9.05 16.67
C ASN A 93 -7.38 9.78 16.20
N THR A 94 -7.14 9.75 14.88
CA THR A 94 -6.25 10.68 14.18
C THR A 94 -6.82 12.09 14.24
N TRP A 95 -5.98 13.10 14.45
CA TRP A 95 -6.41 14.50 14.33
C TRP A 95 -5.44 15.33 13.49
N THR A 96 -6.00 16.30 12.76
CA THR A 96 -5.26 17.28 11.98
C THR A 96 -5.71 18.67 12.41
N GLY A 97 -4.77 19.50 12.86
CA GLY A 97 -5.02 20.90 13.18
C GLY A 97 -4.20 21.82 12.29
N ARG A 98 -4.85 22.79 11.66
CA ARG A 98 -4.20 23.82 10.85
C ARG A 98 -4.56 25.20 11.38
N TRP A 99 -3.57 26.07 11.55
CA TRP A 99 -3.83 27.45 11.94
C TRP A 99 -2.85 28.43 11.28
N ALA A 100 -3.30 29.67 11.21
CA ALA A 100 -2.54 30.84 10.79
C ALA A 100 -2.43 31.81 11.97
N LEU A 101 -1.25 32.38 12.20
CA LEU A 101 -1.05 33.41 13.22
C LEU A 101 -0.84 34.77 12.55
N ASP A 102 -1.69 35.75 12.91
CA ASP A 102 -1.72 37.04 12.21
C ASP A 102 -0.76 38.12 12.75
N ARG A 103 -0.20 37.99 13.97
CA ARG A 103 0.90 38.86 14.51
C ARG A 103 1.36 38.50 15.94
N ARG A 104 2.66 38.71 16.24
CA ARG A 104 3.27 38.72 17.60
C ARG A 104 4.44 39.71 17.68
N GLU A 105 4.77 40.19 18.89
CA GLU A 105 5.66 41.35 19.10
C GLU A 105 7.17 41.06 19.04
N ASP A 106 7.65 39.82 19.16
CA ASP A 106 9.06 39.45 18.84
C ASP A 106 9.21 37.95 18.59
N TRP A 107 9.76 37.58 17.43
CA TRP A 107 9.93 36.20 16.96
C TRP A 107 11.37 35.70 17.01
N ARG A 108 12.35 36.58 17.22
CA ARG A 108 13.78 36.26 17.13
C ARG A 108 14.20 35.08 18.04
N PRO A 109 13.74 34.98 19.30
CA PRO A 109 14.10 33.83 20.14
C PRO A 109 13.51 32.50 19.67
N TYR A 110 12.30 32.52 19.09
CA TYR A 110 11.63 31.32 18.60
C TYR A 110 12.22 30.84 17.26
N LEU A 111 12.58 31.78 16.40
CA LEU A 111 13.30 31.51 15.16
C LEU A 111 14.72 30.97 15.44
N GLY A 112 15.40 31.50 16.46
CA GLY A 112 16.64 30.92 16.96
C GLY A 112 16.46 29.48 17.46
N PHE A 113 15.38 29.18 18.19
CA PHE A 113 15.03 27.83 18.63
C PHE A 113 14.81 26.85 17.47
N LEU A 114 14.18 27.29 16.38
CA LEU A 114 14.00 26.51 15.15
C LEU A 114 15.27 26.43 14.29
N GLY A 115 16.36 27.08 14.72
CA GLY A 115 17.63 27.12 14.02
C GLY A 115 17.59 27.92 12.71
N VAL A 116 16.77 28.96 12.66
CA VAL A 116 16.71 29.94 11.56
C VAL A 116 17.86 30.94 11.72
N PRO A 117 18.64 31.26 10.66
CA PRO A 117 19.72 32.24 10.74
C PRO A 117 19.24 33.62 11.21
N GLU A 118 20.02 34.29 12.07
CA GLU A 118 19.66 35.60 12.64
C GLU A 118 19.39 36.66 11.57
N SER A 119 20.11 36.60 10.45
CA SER A 119 19.91 37.46 9.27
C SER A 119 18.51 37.37 8.66
N ALA A 120 17.79 36.26 8.88
CA ALA A 120 16.44 36.03 8.35
C ALA A 120 15.34 36.33 9.39
N HIS A 121 15.69 36.67 10.64
CA HIS A 121 14.70 36.79 11.71
C HIS A 121 13.71 37.94 11.51
N GLU A 122 14.17 39.08 11.01
CA GLU A 122 13.30 40.27 10.82
C GLU A 122 12.23 40.03 9.76
N ALA A 123 12.59 39.34 8.68
CA ALA A 123 11.70 39.06 7.57
C ALA A 123 10.71 37.94 7.91
N ALA A 124 11.17 36.87 8.58
CA ALA A 124 10.31 35.80 9.09
C ALA A 124 9.27 36.31 10.11
N SER A 125 9.64 37.26 10.99
CA SER A 125 8.73 37.86 11.98
C SER A 125 7.57 38.66 11.36
N LYS A 126 7.67 39.05 10.08
CA LYS A 126 6.67 39.87 9.37
C LYS A 126 5.78 39.06 8.41
N ALA A 127 6.09 37.78 8.20
CA ALA A 127 5.37 36.92 7.26
C ALA A 127 4.25 36.13 7.96
N PRO A 128 3.15 35.79 7.25
CA PRO A 128 2.12 34.92 7.79
C PRO A 128 2.69 33.53 8.06
N ASP A 129 2.37 33.00 9.23
CA ASP A 129 2.90 31.74 9.75
C ASP A 129 1.80 30.69 9.83
N PHE A 130 2.04 29.54 9.18
CA PHE A 130 1.12 28.41 9.13
C PHE A 130 1.73 27.20 9.83
N HIS A 131 0.97 26.62 10.76
CA HIS A 131 1.33 25.33 11.32
C HIS A 131 0.24 24.32 11.02
N GLU A 132 0.65 23.14 10.57
CA GLU A 132 -0.16 21.95 10.44
C GLU A 132 0.41 20.85 11.32
N TYR A 133 -0.43 20.29 12.17
CA TYR A 133 -0.08 19.16 13.04
C TYR A 133 -0.97 17.99 12.66
N LYS A 134 -0.35 16.84 12.36
CA LYS A 134 -1.06 15.57 12.13
C LYS A 134 -0.58 14.58 13.18
N VAL A 135 -1.51 14.08 13.98
CA VAL A 135 -1.19 13.08 15.01
C VAL A 135 -2.01 11.82 14.74
N SER A 136 -1.33 10.68 14.73
CA SER A 136 -1.90 9.35 14.58
C SER A 136 -1.56 8.47 15.79
N GLU A 137 -2.08 7.25 15.80
CA GLU A 137 -1.81 6.26 16.85
C GLU A 137 -0.32 5.95 17.00
N THR A 138 0.46 6.09 15.92
CA THR A 138 1.88 5.66 15.86
C THR A 138 2.82 6.79 15.48
N SER A 139 2.32 8.01 15.25
CA SER A 139 3.17 9.10 14.78
C SER A 139 2.62 10.49 15.09
N PHE A 140 3.53 11.43 15.22
CA PHE A 140 3.30 12.85 15.30
C PHE A 140 4.06 13.53 14.17
N PHE A 141 3.35 14.30 13.38
CA PHE A 141 3.89 15.09 12.28
C PHE A 141 3.58 16.57 12.51
N MET A 142 4.60 17.41 12.43
CA MET A 142 4.46 18.87 12.43
C MET A 142 5.04 19.42 11.14
N ASP A 143 4.23 20.19 10.43
CA ASP A 143 4.55 20.92 9.23
C ASP A 143 4.40 22.41 9.52
N HIS A 144 5.52 23.11 9.59
CA HIS A 144 5.59 24.54 9.88
C HIS A 144 5.99 25.29 8.62
N ARG A 145 5.20 26.26 8.15
CA ARG A 145 5.44 27.03 6.92
C ARG A 145 5.36 28.52 7.16
N ILE A 146 6.32 29.26 6.62
CA ILE A 146 6.30 30.72 6.50
C ILE A 146 6.42 31.07 5.00
N PRO A 147 5.30 31.07 4.26
CA PRO A 147 5.31 31.16 2.80
C PRO A 147 6.02 32.40 2.25
N GLY A 148 5.91 33.55 2.94
CA GLY A 148 6.54 34.80 2.52
C GLY A 148 8.07 34.80 2.57
N GLN A 149 8.71 33.75 3.10
CA GLN A 149 10.16 33.60 3.22
C GLN A 149 10.67 32.25 2.70
N GLY A 150 9.80 31.44 2.10
CA GLY A 150 10.13 30.08 1.66
C GLY A 150 10.38 29.07 2.79
N LEU A 151 10.41 29.46 4.07
CA LEU A 151 10.72 28.53 5.17
C LEU A 151 9.60 27.49 5.32
N HIS A 152 9.96 26.20 5.30
CA HIS A 152 9.02 25.12 5.61
C HIS A 152 9.74 23.98 6.34
N ILE A 153 9.51 23.87 7.65
CA ILE A 153 10.18 22.91 8.52
C ILE A 153 9.24 21.75 8.80
N ARG A 154 9.69 20.52 8.51
CA ARG A 154 8.95 19.29 8.81
C ARG A 154 9.62 18.53 9.93
N TYR A 155 8.82 18.10 10.88
CA TYR A 155 9.24 17.21 11.95
C TYR A 155 8.31 16.01 11.95
N THR A 156 8.91 14.81 11.94
CA THR A 156 8.18 13.55 12.11
C THR A 156 8.77 12.85 13.31
N GLY A 157 7.92 12.57 14.31
CA GLY A 157 8.22 11.68 15.41
C GLY A 157 7.31 10.46 15.30
N PHE A 158 7.83 9.27 15.56
CA PHE A 158 7.03 8.06 15.70
C PHE A 158 6.83 7.79 17.18
N LEU A 159 5.62 7.40 17.56
CA LEU A 159 5.26 7.06 18.93
C LEU A 159 5.54 5.55 19.12
N ASP A 160 6.80 5.10 19.26
CA ASP A 160 7.10 3.70 19.64
C ASP A 160 8.37 3.56 20.52
N ASP A 161 8.17 3.07 21.76
CA ASP A 161 8.91 2.05 22.52
C ASP A 161 10.43 2.13 22.85
N GLU A 162 10.87 3.17 23.58
CA GLU A 162 11.63 2.84 24.79
C GLU A 162 10.63 2.74 25.94
N TRP A 163 10.25 1.52 26.31
CA TRP A 163 9.49 1.28 27.53
C TRP A 163 10.33 1.69 28.74
N GLN A 164 9.98 2.82 29.34
CA GLN A 164 9.97 2.91 30.79
C GLN A 164 8.51 2.85 31.22
N GLU A 165 8.18 1.94 32.14
CA GLU A 165 6.86 1.97 32.79
C GLU A 165 6.64 3.36 33.39
N SER A 166 5.65 4.09 32.87
CA SER A 166 5.10 5.24 33.56
C SER A 166 4.57 4.75 34.91
N PRO A 167 5.06 5.25 36.06
CA PRO A 167 4.57 4.83 37.37
C PRO A 167 3.13 5.30 37.67
N TYR A 168 2.47 5.93 36.70
CA TYR A 168 1.13 6.49 36.77
C TYR A 168 0.22 5.85 35.69
N PRO A 169 -1.09 5.69 35.97
CA PRO A 169 -2.02 4.98 35.11
C PRO A 169 -2.10 5.54 33.68
N LYS A 170 -2.28 4.63 32.71
CA LYS A 170 -2.41 4.95 31.28
C LYS A 170 -3.59 5.91 31.04
N PRO A 171 -3.40 7.05 30.37
CA PRO A 171 -4.51 7.91 29.95
C PRO A 171 -5.43 7.15 29.00
N THR A 172 -6.72 7.05 29.35
CA THR A 172 -7.74 6.41 28.51
C THR A 172 -8.68 7.47 27.95
N ALA A 173 -9.17 7.26 26.71
CA ALA A 173 -10.04 8.20 25.99
C ALA A 173 -11.36 8.54 26.74
N THR A 174 -11.72 7.75 27.75
CA THR A 174 -12.81 8.01 28.70
C THR A 174 -12.73 9.35 29.42
N LEU A 175 -11.56 10.00 29.49
CA LEU A 175 -11.43 11.36 30.05
C LEU A 175 -11.85 12.47 29.08
N PHE A 176 -12.07 12.19 27.78
CA PHE A 176 -12.21 13.25 26.77
C PHE A 176 -13.45 13.22 25.90
N ASP A 177 -14.21 12.12 25.75
CA ASP A 177 -15.54 12.27 25.15
C ASP A 177 -16.53 11.09 25.20
N LYS A 178 -17.82 11.43 25.31
CA LYS A 178 -18.92 10.71 24.64
C LYS A 178 -19.79 11.58 23.73
N ASP A 179 -19.70 12.93 23.72
CA ASP A 179 -20.75 13.81 23.19
C ASP A 179 -20.36 15.13 22.47
N SER A 180 -19.15 15.40 21.94
CA SER A 180 -18.97 16.67 21.17
C SER A 180 -19.51 16.65 19.74
N LYS A 181 -20.30 17.68 19.42
CA LYS A 181 -20.50 18.22 18.07
C LYS A 181 -19.52 19.38 17.85
N HIS A 182 -18.73 19.35 16.78
CA HIS A 182 -17.74 20.39 16.48
C HIS A 182 -18.36 21.60 15.76
N GLU A 183 -18.31 22.77 16.39
CA GLU A 183 -18.36 24.07 15.70
C GLU A 183 -16.98 24.76 15.82
N ALA A 184 -16.53 25.38 14.73
CA ALA A 184 -15.23 26.05 14.66
C ALA A 184 -15.23 27.35 15.47
N LYS A 185 -14.63 27.33 16.67
CA LYS A 185 -14.31 28.55 17.44
C LYS A 185 -12.85 28.95 17.23
N GLN A 186 -12.58 30.26 17.14
CA GLN A 186 -11.22 30.81 17.16
C GLN A 186 -10.59 30.59 18.55
N HIS A 187 -9.65 29.64 18.66
CA HIS A 187 -8.96 29.36 19.91
C HIS A 187 -7.82 30.37 20.16
N ARG A 188 -7.81 31.04 21.32
CA ARG A 188 -6.70 31.91 21.76
C ARG A 188 -5.64 31.07 22.47
N PHE A 189 -4.52 30.81 21.81
CA PHE A 189 -3.39 30.08 22.39
C PHE A 189 -2.45 31.00 23.17
N LYS A 190 -1.89 30.50 24.27
CA LYS A 190 -0.88 31.22 25.05
C LYS A 190 0.46 30.53 24.88
N HIS A 191 1.51 31.32 24.66
CA HIS A 191 2.86 30.80 24.50
C HIS A 191 3.76 31.37 25.57
N ARG A 192 4.66 30.53 26.08
CA ARG A 192 5.61 30.93 27.12
C ARG A 192 6.94 30.21 26.92
N TRP A 193 8.02 30.93 27.17
CA TRP A 193 9.32 30.33 27.38
C TRP A 193 9.40 29.74 28.77
N VAL A 194 9.59 28.42 28.86
CA VAL A 194 9.87 27.76 30.14
C VAL A 194 11.36 27.92 30.47
N GLN A 195 12.22 27.87 29.46
CA GLN A 195 13.65 28.20 29.54
C GLN A 195 14.11 28.75 28.19
N GLN A 196 14.74 29.92 28.14
CA GLN A 196 15.24 30.49 26.89
C GLN A 196 16.67 29.98 26.57
N PRO A 197 17.01 29.72 25.29
CA PRO A 197 16.15 29.55 24.12
C PRO A 197 15.70 28.08 23.94
N THR A 198 15.96 27.22 24.90
CA THR A 198 15.94 25.76 24.72
C THR A 198 14.59 25.12 25.01
N CYS A 199 13.62 25.82 25.59
CA CYS A 199 12.36 25.22 25.99
C CYS A 199 11.16 26.16 25.86
N PHE A 200 10.26 25.81 24.95
CA PHE A 200 9.08 26.59 24.59
C PHE A 200 7.79 25.80 24.84
N GLU A 201 6.80 26.43 25.47
CA GLU A 201 5.53 25.81 25.83
C GLU A 201 4.36 26.55 25.19
N THR A 202 3.44 25.78 24.63
CA THR A 202 2.18 26.27 24.08
C THR A 202 1.04 25.73 24.94
N THR A 203 0.24 26.61 25.50
CA THR A 203 -0.99 26.29 26.22
C THR A 203 -2.17 26.50 25.29
N LEU A 204 -2.94 25.43 25.11
CA LEU A 204 -4.16 25.35 24.34
C LEU A 204 -5.33 25.26 25.33
N PRO A 205 -5.93 26.41 25.73
CA PRO A 205 -7.13 26.38 26.56
C PRO A 205 -8.32 25.89 25.74
N ASP A 206 -9.25 25.20 26.40
CA ASP A 206 -10.47 24.66 25.78
C ASP A 206 -10.18 23.83 24.52
N PHE A 207 -9.21 22.91 24.64
CA PHE A 207 -8.74 22.10 23.54
C PHE A 207 -9.90 21.28 22.94
N ALA A 208 -10.13 21.42 21.63
CA ALA A 208 -11.22 20.81 20.89
C ALA A 208 -12.64 21.14 21.40
N GLY A 209 -12.81 22.23 22.14
CA GLY A 209 -14.10 22.64 22.73
C GLY A 209 -14.52 21.82 23.95
N LYS A 210 -13.54 21.23 24.66
CA LYS A 210 -13.74 20.28 25.77
C LYS A 210 -13.56 20.85 27.16
N GLY A 211 -13.30 22.14 27.29
CA GLY A 211 -13.03 22.79 28.57
C GLY A 211 -11.77 22.25 29.24
N LYS A 212 -10.86 21.58 28.52
CA LYS A 212 -9.58 21.07 29.07
C LYS A 212 -8.42 21.84 28.47
N THR A 213 -7.36 22.02 29.27
CA THR A 213 -6.19 22.80 28.87
C THR A 213 -5.07 21.87 28.47
N VAL A 214 -4.60 21.91 27.23
CA VAL A 214 -3.45 21.10 26.79
C VAL A 214 -2.19 21.95 26.79
N THR A 215 -1.12 21.48 27.40
CA THR A 215 0.21 22.10 27.25
C THR A 215 1.10 21.24 26.38
N LEU A 216 1.68 21.85 25.35
CA LEU A 216 2.67 21.26 24.46
C LEU A 216 4.01 21.94 24.74
N ARG A 217 4.90 21.25 25.41
CA ARG A 217 6.26 21.71 25.71
C ARG A 217 7.23 21.11 24.70
N ARG A 218 8.12 21.93 24.16
CA ARG A 218 9.13 21.57 23.15
C ARG A 218 10.48 21.97 23.70
N GLU A 219 11.32 20.99 23.94
CA GLU A 219 12.64 21.15 24.53
C GLU A 219 13.71 20.72 23.52
N LEU A 220 14.59 21.65 23.17
CA LEU A 220 15.73 21.40 22.30
C LEU A 220 16.78 20.61 23.08
N VAL A 221 16.88 19.31 22.80
CA VAL A 221 17.82 18.41 23.47
C VAL A 221 19.19 18.48 22.80
N SER A 222 19.22 18.71 21.48
CA SER A 222 20.42 18.97 20.70
C SER A 222 20.08 19.84 19.47
N PRO A 223 21.06 20.37 18.72
CA PRO A 223 20.79 21.13 17.49
C PRO A 223 19.93 20.40 16.43
N ASN A 224 19.81 19.07 16.54
CA ASN A 224 19.10 18.22 15.59
C ASN A 224 17.93 17.43 16.22
N GLU A 225 17.62 17.65 17.50
CA GLU A 225 16.63 16.83 18.21
C GLU A 225 15.82 17.65 19.20
N ILE A 226 14.49 17.53 19.12
CA ILE A 226 13.53 18.20 19.99
C ILE A 226 12.70 17.15 20.72
N LYS A 227 12.70 17.21 22.05
CA LYS A 227 11.76 16.46 22.89
C LYS A 227 10.46 17.24 23.00
N CYS A 228 9.36 16.63 22.57
CA CYS A 228 8.03 17.20 22.72
C CYS A 228 7.30 16.48 23.84
N THR A 229 6.86 17.23 24.86
CA THR A 229 6.10 16.75 26.00
C THR A 229 4.68 17.31 25.95
N VAL A 230 3.68 16.47 26.19
CA VAL A 230 2.28 16.84 26.24
C VAL A 230 1.76 16.62 27.67
N HIS A 231 1.04 17.62 28.19
CA HIS A 231 0.17 17.46 29.36
C HIS A 231 -1.25 17.87 29.00
N VAL A 232 -2.22 17.23 29.65
CA VAL A 232 -3.58 17.74 29.73
C VAL A 232 -3.86 18.13 31.17
N LEU A 233 -4.32 19.36 31.36
CA LEU A 233 -4.53 20.00 32.63
C LEU A 233 -6.01 20.27 32.86
N ASP A 234 -6.41 20.24 34.12
CA ASP A 234 -7.67 20.82 34.54
C ASP A 234 -7.59 22.35 34.41
N PRO A 235 -8.56 23.01 33.76
CA PRO A 235 -8.50 24.45 33.53
C PRO A 235 -8.57 25.28 34.82
N ASP A 236 -9.23 24.76 35.87
CA ASP A 236 -9.56 25.52 37.07
C ASP A 236 -8.50 25.29 38.17
N THR A 237 -8.03 24.05 38.31
CA THR A 237 -7.02 23.71 39.34
C THR A 237 -5.59 23.70 38.81
N CYS A 238 -5.39 23.67 37.49
CA CYS A 238 -4.10 23.45 36.83
C CYS A 238 -3.43 22.10 37.15
N ASP A 239 -4.16 21.15 37.73
CA ASP A 239 -3.65 19.80 37.99
C ASP A 239 -3.41 19.04 36.68
N VAL A 240 -2.34 18.25 36.64
CA VAL A 240 -2.05 17.38 35.50
C VAL A 240 -3.01 16.19 35.51
N LEU A 241 -3.96 16.18 34.58
CA LEU A 241 -4.91 15.10 34.39
C LEU A 241 -4.30 13.95 33.56
N VAL A 242 -3.43 14.28 32.61
CA VAL A 242 -2.76 13.34 31.70
C VAL A 242 -1.34 13.83 31.35
N GLY A 243 -0.35 12.94 31.38
CA GLY A 243 1.06 13.22 31.05
C GLY A 243 1.99 13.26 32.28
N PRO A 244 3.30 13.54 32.11
CA PRO A 244 3.95 13.87 30.85
C PRO A 244 4.05 12.67 29.90
N CYS A 245 3.49 12.83 28.70
CA CYS A 245 3.79 11.94 27.57
C CYS A 245 4.78 12.66 26.67
N TYR A 246 5.83 11.99 26.20
CA TYR A 246 6.82 12.65 25.35
C TYR A 246 7.23 11.81 24.14
N THR A 247 7.68 12.50 23.09
CA THR A 247 8.28 11.91 21.88
C THR A 247 9.48 12.76 21.46
N PHE A 248 10.36 12.17 20.64
CA PHE A 248 11.50 12.87 20.06
C PHE A 248 11.26 13.13 18.58
N MET A 249 11.61 14.33 18.14
CA MET A 249 11.58 14.73 16.75
C MET A 249 13.00 15.04 16.30
N ARG A 250 13.41 14.48 15.16
CA ARG A 250 14.70 14.78 14.55
C ARG A 250 14.54 15.82 13.45
N ARG A 251 15.43 16.80 13.43
CA ARG A 251 15.53 17.81 12.38
C ARG A 251 16.13 17.14 11.14
N THR A 252 15.36 17.10 10.04
CA THR A 252 15.77 16.45 8.80
C THR A 252 16.27 17.43 7.71
N SER A 253 16.11 18.76 7.92
CA SER A 253 16.67 19.81 7.07
C SER A 253 16.77 21.17 7.80
N THR A 254 17.67 22.04 7.36
CA THR A 254 17.82 23.45 7.79
C THR A 254 17.28 24.44 6.75
N GLU A 255 16.83 23.98 5.59
CA GLU A 255 16.40 24.79 4.44
C GLU A 255 14.90 24.61 4.15
N ALA A 256 14.33 25.57 3.40
CA ALA A 256 13.03 25.41 2.74
C ALA A 256 13.02 24.08 1.96
N PRO A 257 11.99 23.22 2.07
CA PRO A 257 11.99 21.97 1.36
C PRO A 257 11.60 22.28 -0.08
N ALA A 258 12.59 22.13 -0.95
CA ALA A 258 12.37 21.34 -2.14
C ALA A 258 11.65 20.04 -1.71
N SER A 259 10.66 19.54 -2.43
CA SER A 259 10.14 18.19 -2.18
C SER A 259 11.31 17.18 -2.14
N LEU A 260 11.15 15.99 -1.52
CA LEU A 260 12.25 15.00 -1.47
C LEU A 260 12.81 14.71 -2.87
N ALA A 261 11.94 14.67 -3.88
CA ALA A 261 12.33 14.57 -5.27
C ALA A 261 13.18 15.76 -5.74
N ALA A 262 12.82 16.99 -5.40
CA ALA A 262 13.57 18.18 -5.78
C ALA A 262 14.94 18.28 -5.04
N GLU A 263 15.02 17.88 -3.77
CA GLU A 263 16.31 17.72 -3.07
C GLU A 263 17.23 16.76 -3.82
N LEU A 264 16.70 15.59 -4.22
CA LEU A 264 17.48 14.62 -5.00
C LEU A 264 17.85 15.14 -6.39
N LYS A 265 17.04 16.02 -7.00
CA LYS A 265 17.37 16.61 -8.31
C LYS A 265 18.58 17.52 -8.23
N GLU A 266 18.64 18.36 -7.20
CA GLU A 266 19.81 19.21 -6.94
C GLU A 266 21.07 18.36 -6.71
N ARG A 267 20.94 17.29 -5.91
CA ARG A 267 22.04 16.36 -5.66
C ARG A 267 22.47 15.59 -6.91
N PHE A 268 21.52 15.15 -7.74
CA PHE A 268 21.83 14.46 -8.99
C PHE A 268 22.64 15.36 -9.94
N ALA A 269 22.36 16.67 -9.95
CA ALA A 269 23.09 17.64 -10.76
C ALA A 269 24.58 17.80 -10.34
N GLU A 270 24.96 17.41 -9.12
CA GLU A 270 26.37 17.34 -8.69
C GLU A 270 27.17 16.27 -9.45
N GLY A 271 26.48 15.29 -10.06
CA GLY A 271 27.07 14.30 -10.97
C GLY A 271 27.85 13.17 -10.28
N HIS A 272 27.82 13.06 -8.95
CA HIS A 272 28.51 11.99 -8.21
C HIS A 272 28.03 10.60 -8.62
N SER A 273 26.70 10.44 -8.81
CA SER A 273 26.09 9.14 -9.16
C SER A 273 26.41 8.65 -10.58
N LEU A 274 26.98 9.51 -11.42
CA LEU A 274 27.34 9.16 -12.79
C LEU A 274 28.61 8.29 -12.86
N LYS A 275 29.47 8.35 -11.83
CA LYS A 275 30.75 7.62 -11.75
C LYS A 275 30.52 6.14 -11.46
N LEU A 276 31.24 5.26 -12.15
CA LEU A 276 31.12 3.80 -11.99
C LEU A 276 31.44 3.37 -10.55
N GLU A 277 32.47 3.96 -9.94
CA GLU A 277 32.91 3.64 -8.58
C GLU A 277 31.80 3.94 -7.56
N TRP A 278 31.09 5.06 -7.75
CA TRP A 278 29.96 5.43 -6.90
C TRP A 278 28.82 4.42 -7.03
N ARG A 279 28.48 4.01 -8.26
CA ARG A 279 27.41 3.03 -8.50
C ARG A 279 27.72 1.68 -7.87
N MET A 280 28.98 1.25 -7.96
CA MET A 280 29.46 0.01 -7.34
C MET A 280 29.35 0.04 -5.82
N ASP A 281 29.68 1.16 -5.18
CA ASP A 281 29.53 1.37 -3.74
C ASP A 281 28.06 1.47 -3.33
N ALA A 282 27.24 2.22 -4.08
CA ALA A 282 25.81 2.35 -3.82
C ALA A 282 25.08 1.00 -3.87
N LEU A 283 25.49 0.09 -4.75
CA LEU A 283 24.99 -1.30 -4.78
C LEU A 283 25.34 -2.08 -3.51
N ASP A 284 26.57 -1.94 -3.00
CA ASP A 284 26.99 -2.57 -1.75
C ASP A 284 26.17 -2.02 -0.58
N ARG A 285 25.96 -0.69 -0.53
CA ARG A 285 25.14 -0.01 0.48
C ARG A 285 23.66 -0.45 0.42
N ALA A 286 23.10 -0.60 -0.78
CA ALA A 286 21.73 -1.09 -0.96
C ALA A 286 21.57 -2.53 -0.48
N ALA A 287 22.53 -3.40 -0.78
CA ALA A 287 22.52 -4.78 -0.31
C ALA A 287 22.72 -4.86 1.21
N ALA A 288 23.57 -4.02 1.80
CA ALA A 288 23.82 -3.96 3.25
C ALA A 288 22.55 -3.65 4.05
N VAL A 289 21.65 -2.80 3.53
CA VAL A 289 20.33 -2.55 4.14
C VAL A 289 19.65 -3.86 4.49
N VAL A 290 19.68 -4.84 3.59
CA VAL A 290 19.04 -6.16 3.75
C VAL A 290 19.95 -7.17 4.43
N LEU A 291 21.15 -7.41 3.91
CA LEU A 291 21.98 -8.55 4.26
C LEU A 291 22.48 -8.49 5.72
N GLU A 292 22.63 -7.29 6.29
CA GLU A 292 23.02 -7.10 7.68
C GLU A 292 21.82 -7.12 8.65
N ASN A 293 20.59 -7.16 8.12
CA ASN A 293 19.36 -6.98 8.90
C ASN A 293 18.31 -8.07 8.62
N VAL A 294 18.72 -9.25 8.12
CA VAL A 294 17.82 -10.34 7.71
C VAL A 294 16.87 -10.77 8.83
N ASP A 295 17.37 -10.91 10.05
CA ASP A 295 16.55 -11.28 11.22
C ASP A 295 15.54 -10.18 11.57
N SER A 296 15.97 -8.91 11.50
CA SER A 296 15.09 -7.77 11.75
C SER A 296 13.97 -7.67 10.70
N PHE A 297 14.29 -7.93 9.42
CA PHE A 297 13.26 -8.00 8.37
C PHE A 297 12.33 -9.19 8.56
N SER A 298 12.86 -10.35 8.95
CA SER A 298 12.03 -11.53 9.22
C SER A 298 11.05 -11.27 10.36
N ALA A 299 11.51 -10.63 11.44
CA ALA A 299 10.66 -10.22 12.57
C ALA A 299 9.62 -9.16 12.16
N ALA A 300 10.02 -8.15 11.38
CA ALA A 300 9.11 -7.11 10.90
C ALA A 300 8.03 -7.67 9.96
N GLN A 301 8.40 -8.55 9.03
CA GLN A 301 7.45 -9.25 8.15
C GLN A 301 6.50 -10.14 8.94
N ALA A 302 7.00 -10.84 9.96
CA ALA A 302 6.15 -11.63 10.85
C ALA A 302 5.13 -10.76 11.59
N ALA A 303 5.55 -9.61 12.12
CA ALA A 303 4.66 -8.66 12.80
C ALA A 303 3.59 -8.08 11.86
N ASP A 304 3.94 -7.84 10.59
CA ASP A 304 3.01 -7.35 9.56
C ASP A 304 2.20 -8.47 8.89
N HIS A 305 2.38 -9.75 9.27
CA HIS A 305 1.73 -10.93 8.67
C HIS A 305 2.06 -11.15 7.17
N VAL A 306 3.23 -10.67 6.71
CA VAL A 306 3.73 -10.93 5.36
C VAL A 306 4.09 -12.42 5.22
N SER A 307 3.72 -13.02 4.08
CA SER A 307 3.94 -14.45 3.82
C SER A 307 4.82 -14.67 2.57
N PRO A 308 5.98 -15.34 2.68
CA PRO A 308 6.58 -15.88 3.91
C PRO A 308 7.11 -14.76 4.81
N SER A 309 7.10 -15.01 6.12
CA SER A 309 7.67 -14.06 7.09
C SER A 309 9.20 -14.13 7.13
N SER A 310 9.80 -15.30 6.88
CA SER A 310 11.26 -15.43 6.76
C SER A 310 11.78 -14.66 5.55
N PHE A 311 12.77 -13.80 5.80
CA PHE A 311 13.41 -13.00 4.76
C PHE A 311 14.68 -13.65 4.18
N GLU A 312 15.04 -14.86 4.60
CA GLU A 312 16.30 -15.50 4.17
C GLU A 312 16.36 -15.74 2.66
N GLY A 313 15.30 -16.31 2.07
CA GLY A 313 15.23 -16.55 0.62
C GLY A 313 15.33 -15.24 -0.18
N ALA A 314 14.65 -14.20 0.30
CA ALA A 314 14.70 -12.86 -0.29
C ALA A 314 16.10 -12.23 -0.18
N ALA A 315 16.77 -12.39 0.97
CA ALA A 315 18.14 -11.94 1.17
C ALA A 315 19.14 -12.65 0.23
N MET A 316 18.97 -13.96 0.00
CA MET A 316 19.79 -14.67 -0.99
C MET A 316 19.59 -14.14 -2.40
N MET A 317 18.34 -13.80 -2.79
CA MET A 317 18.08 -13.16 -4.08
C MET A 317 18.78 -11.81 -4.21
N VAL A 318 18.75 -10.97 -3.17
CA VAL A 318 19.48 -9.68 -3.13
C VAL A 318 21.00 -9.90 -3.26
N LYS A 319 21.55 -10.89 -2.54
CA LYS A 319 22.97 -11.24 -2.62
C LYS A 319 23.37 -11.68 -4.03
N SER A 320 22.57 -12.51 -4.68
CA SER A 320 22.81 -12.96 -6.05
C SER A 320 22.68 -11.82 -7.06
N ALA A 321 21.69 -10.94 -6.89
CA ALA A 321 21.53 -9.74 -7.72
C ALA A 321 22.74 -8.81 -7.58
N LEU A 322 23.25 -8.59 -6.35
CA LEU A 322 24.45 -7.80 -6.11
C LEU A 322 25.64 -8.36 -6.90
N ALA A 323 25.93 -9.66 -6.73
CA ALA A 323 27.04 -10.30 -7.43
C ALA A 323 26.92 -10.13 -8.95
N PHE A 324 25.71 -10.30 -9.50
CA PHE A 324 25.44 -10.14 -10.92
C PHE A 324 25.67 -8.70 -11.41
N TYR A 325 25.13 -7.69 -10.72
CA TYR A 325 25.35 -6.29 -11.07
C TYR A 325 26.83 -5.92 -10.99
N LYS A 326 27.53 -6.29 -9.91
CA LYS A 326 28.97 -5.98 -9.74
C LYS A 326 29.81 -6.57 -10.87
N ALA A 327 29.50 -7.77 -11.33
CA ALA A 327 30.21 -8.41 -12.43
C ALA A 327 29.92 -7.75 -13.79
N SER A 328 28.68 -7.29 -14.02
CA SER A 328 28.21 -6.92 -15.36
C SER A 328 28.25 -5.41 -15.63
N LEU A 329 28.07 -4.59 -14.59
CA LEU A 329 27.87 -3.15 -14.69
C LEU A 329 28.97 -2.39 -15.46
N PRO A 330 30.28 -2.70 -15.35
CA PRO A 330 31.32 -1.98 -16.11
C PRO A 330 31.09 -2.06 -17.62
N SER A 331 30.59 -3.19 -18.11
CA SER A 331 30.27 -3.38 -19.53
C SER A 331 29.00 -2.65 -19.94
N TRP A 332 28.02 -2.54 -19.05
CA TRP A 332 26.72 -1.94 -19.35
C TRP A 332 26.77 -0.42 -19.39
N VAL A 333 27.62 0.22 -18.58
CA VAL A 333 27.77 1.68 -18.59
C VAL A 333 28.65 2.18 -19.75
N ALA A 334 29.40 1.29 -20.39
CA ALA A 334 30.28 1.65 -21.49
C ALA A 334 29.47 2.01 -22.75
N PRO A 335 29.88 3.05 -23.51
CA PRO A 335 29.31 3.32 -24.84
C PRO A 335 29.37 2.08 -25.74
N GLN A 336 28.29 1.84 -26.48
CA GLN A 336 28.19 0.74 -27.43
C GLN A 336 28.24 1.27 -28.86
N THR A 337 28.99 0.64 -29.75
CA THR A 337 29.07 1.02 -31.18
C THR A 337 28.13 0.12 -31.99
N PRO A 338 26.95 0.61 -32.43
CA PRO A 338 26.07 -0.17 -33.28
C PRO A 338 26.65 -0.28 -34.70
N SER A 339 26.22 -1.32 -35.43
CA SER A 339 26.56 -1.44 -36.86
C SER A 339 25.75 -0.43 -37.68
N GLU A 340 26.42 0.25 -38.62
CA GLU A 340 25.76 1.09 -39.62
C GLU A 340 24.96 0.21 -40.60
N THR A 341 23.71 0.60 -40.88
CA THR A 341 22.77 -0.16 -41.71
C THR A 341 22.39 0.57 -43.00
N LEU A 342 22.74 1.85 -43.13
CA LEU A 342 22.55 2.58 -44.37
C LEU A 342 23.40 1.97 -45.50
N PRO A 343 22.91 1.97 -46.75
CA PRO A 343 23.73 1.61 -47.90
C PRO A 343 25.00 2.48 -47.97
N PRO A 344 26.16 1.93 -48.41
CA PRO A 344 27.43 2.68 -48.41
C PRO A 344 27.39 4.06 -49.09
N PHE A 345 26.57 4.23 -50.13
CA PHE A 345 26.45 5.51 -50.84
C PHE A 345 25.67 6.59 -50.08
N MET A 346 24.95 6.22 -49.00
CA MET A 346 24.26 7.14 -48.09
C MET A 346 25.03 7.33 -46.76
N GLN A 347 26.09 6.56 -46.54
CA GLN A 347 26.88 6.65 -45.32
C GLN A 347 27.76 7.90 -45.35
N THR A 348 27.79 8.63 -44.25
CA THR A 348 28.78 9.69 -44.00
C THR A 348 29.89 9.15 -43.11
N GLU A 349 31.14 9.55 -43.36
CA GLU A 349 32.26 9.17 -42.50
C GLU A 349 32.03 9.63 -41.05
N GLY A 350 32.04 8.70 -40.11
CA GLY A 350 31.81 8.98 -38.71
C GLY A 350 31.64 7.70 -37.89
N GLU A 351 31.29 7.88 -36.62
CA GLU A 351 31.11 6.79 -35.67
C GLU A 351 29.77 6.97 -34.95
N TRP A 352 29.05 5.85 -34.79
CA TRP A 352 27.86 5.79 -33.95
C TRP A 352 28.22 5.28 -32.56
N GLU A 353 27.59 5.87 -31.56
CA GLU A 353 27.65 5.41 -30.18
C GLU A 353 26.25 5.43 -29.58
N VAL A 354 25.96 4.44 -28.73
CA VAL A 354 24.80 4.43 -27.84
C VAL A 354 25.34 4.51 -26.43
N VAL A 355 25.05 5.62 -25.75
CA VAL A 355 25.55 5.93 -24.41
C VAL A 355 24.41 5.81 -23.40
N PRO A 356 24.42 4.81 -22.52
CA PRO A 356 23.45 4.71 -21.43
C PRO A 356 23.65 5.83 -20.42
N GLN A 357 22.60 6.60 -20.15
CA GLN A 357 22.62 7.70 -19.18
C GLN A 357 21.55 7.48 -18.10
N ALA A 358 21.88 7.81 -16.85
CA ALA A 358 20.87 7.87 -15.79
C ALA A 358 19.74 8.83 -16.20
N LYS A 359 18.50 8.48 -15.88
CA LYS A 359 17.34 9.34 -16.10
C LYS A 359 17.31 10.52 -15.12
N GLY A 360 17.75 10.31 -13.88
CA GLY A 360 17.81 11.32 -12.83
C GLY A 360 17.38 10.79 -11.47
N VAL A 361 16.21 11.22 -11.02
CA VAL A 361 15.58 10.80 -9.76
C VAL A 361 14.47 9.80 -10.04
N GLY A 362 14.62 8.59 -9.53
CA GLY A 362 13.61 7.54 -9.55
C GLY A 362 12.71 7.56 -8.31
N LEU A 363 11.47 7.09 -8.47
CA LEU A 363 10.53 6.83 -7.38
C LEU A 363 10.11 5.36 -7.41
N VAL A 364 10.44 4.60 -6.35
CA VAL A 364 10.03 3.19 -6.18
C VAL A 364 8.87 3.12 -5.20
N ILE A 365 7.70 2.73 -5.68
CA ILE A 365 6.49 2.54 -4.87
C ILE A 365 6.23 1.04 -4.71
N ALA A 366 6.51 0.52 -3.51
CA ALA A 366 6.48 -0.91 -3.22
C ALA A 366 5.15 -1.36 -2.58
N PRO A 367 4.69 -2.61 -2.85
CA PRO A 367 3.47 -3.17 -2.28
C PRO A 367 3.73 -3.80 -0.90
N TRP A 368 2.68 -4.30 -0.26
CA TRP A 368 2.76 -4.92 1.08
C TRP A 368 3.17 -6.41 1.06
N ASN A 369 3.06 -7.11 -0.07
CA ASN A 369 3.23 -8.57 -0.11
C ASN A 369 4.70 -9.03 -0.13
N ALA A 370 5.61 -8.17 -0.56
CA ALA A 370 7.06 -8.37 -0.42
C ALA A 370 7.76 -7.01 -0.21
N PRO A 371 7.42 -6.31 0.90
CA PRO A 371 7.61 -4.86 1.01
C PRO A 371 9.09 -4.44 1.03
N ALA A 372 9.95 -5.21 1.70
CA ALA A 372 11.38 -4.96 1.69
C ALA A 372 12.03 -5.36 0.37
N LEU A 373 11.72 -6.56 -0.14
CA LEU A 373 12.34 -7.09 -1.36
C LEU A 373 12.03 -6.23 -2.59
N LEU A 374 10.76 -5.84 -2.76
CA LEU A 374 10.30 -4.99 -3.87
C LEU A 374 10.61 -3.49 -3.67
N SER A 375 11.12 -3.11 -2.51
CA SER A 375 11.77 -1.80 -2.34
C SER A 375 13.24 -1.84 -2.79
N VAL A 376 13.96 -2.90 -2.45
CA VAL A 376 15.43 -2.96 -2.58
C VAL A 376 15.90 -3.47 -3.94
N LEU A 377 15.28 -4.50 -4.52
CA LEU A 377 15.72 -5.00 -5.83
C LEU A 377 15.59 -3.94 -6.94
N PRO A 378 14.47 -3.21 -7.07
CA PRO A 378 14.40 -2.13 -8.05
C PRO A 378 15.33 -0.97 -7.75
N LEU A 379 15.53 -0.63 -6.46
CA LEU A 379 16.52 0.35 -6.04
C LEU A 379 17.91 -0.01 -6.57
N MET A 380 18.33 -1.28 -6.49
CA MET A 380 19.61 -1.71 -7.02
C MET A 380 19.72 -1.46 -8.54
N GLY A 381 18.64 -1.68 -9.30
CA GLY A 381 18.59 -1.33 -10.72
C GLY A 381 18.72 0.18 -10.96
N MET A 382 17.98 0.99 -10.19
CA MET A 382 18.04 2.45 -10.27
C MET A 382 19.46 2.98 -10.01
N LEU A 383 20.10 2.50 -8.94
CA LEU A 383 21.46 2.86 -8.57
C LEU A 383 22.50 2.38 -9.59
N ALA A 384 22.33 1.18 -10.16
CA ALA A 384 23.17 0.66 -11.23
C ALA A 384 23.11 1.56 -12.48
N ALA A 385 21.93 2.05 -12.84
CA ALA A 385 21.77 3.02 -13.93
C ALA A 385 22.30 4.43 -13.58
N GLY A 386 22.61 4.70 -12.31
CA GLY A 386 23.18 5.97 -11.81
C GLY A 386 22.12 6.97 -11.32
N ASN A 387 20.88 6.53 -11.11
CA ASN A 387 19.80 7.35 -10.60
C ASN A 387 19.90 7.51 -9.08
N LEU A 388 19.38 8.62 -8.55
CA LEU A 388 19.03 8.74 -7.13
C LEU A 388 17.60 8.27 -6.92
N CYS A 389 17.22 7.91 -5.69
CA CYS A 389 15.94 7.23 -5.49
C CYS A 389 15.16 7.70 -4.25
N VAL A 390 13.86 7.94 -4.42
CA VAL A 390 12.89 7.92 -3.32
C VAL A 390 12.26 6.53 -3.26
N ILE A 391 12.21 5.94 -2.07
CA ILE A 391 11.48 4.68 -1.81
C ILE A 391 10.23 5.03 -1.01
N LYS A 392 9.09 4.59 -1.50
CA LYS A 392 7.81 4.64 -0.81
C LYS A 392 7.38 3.21 -0.47
N PRO A 393 7.67 2.72 0.75
CA PRO A 393 7.16 1.44 1.21
C PRO A 393 5.64 1.47 1.46
N SER A 394 5.01 0.30 1.48
CA SER A 394 3.57 0.18 1.71
C SER A 394 3.19 0.41 3.17
N GLU A 395 2.16 1.22 3.40
CA GLU A 395 1.50 1.40 4.69
C GLU A 395 0.75 0.13 5.16
N GLY A 396 0.51 -0.83 4.25
CA GLY A 396 -0.02 -2.16 4.59
C GLY A 396 1.01 -3.08 5.25
N ALA A 397 2.28 -2.67 5.32
CA ALA A 397 3.33 -3.36 6.08
C ALA A 397 4.11 -2.33 6.93
N PRO A 398 3.46 -1.77 7.98
CA PRO A 398 3.99 -0.61 8.70
C PRO A 398 5.28 -0.90 9.45
N THR A 399 5.48 -2.12 9.97
CA THR A 399 6.71 -2.48 10.69
C THR A 399 7.90 -2.54 9.73
N VAL A 400 7.71 -3.12 8.55
CA VAL A 400 8.74 -3.15 7.50
C VAL A 400 9.01 -1.74 6.94
N SER A 401 7.97 -0.94 6.73
CA SER A 401 8.08 0.47 6.32
C SER A 401 9.00 1.27 7.25
N ARG A 402 8.72 1.21 8.56
CA ARG A 402 9.51 1.89 9.60
C ARG A 402 10.94 1.37 9.65
N LEU A 403 11.14 0.06 9.49
CA LEU A 403 12.46 -0.54 9.47
C LEU A 403 13.30 0.01 8.31
N LEU A 404 12.73 0.10 7.10
CA LEU A 404 13.40 0.73 5.95
C LEU A 404 13.72 2.20 6.23
N ALA A 405 12.77 2.97 6.74
CA ALA A 405 12.97 4.38 7.07
C ALA A 405 14.08 4.62 8.11
N ARG A 406 14.30 3.64 9.01
CA ARG A 406 15.38 3.67 10.01
C ARG A 406 16.74 3.23 9.45
N LEU A 407 16.77 2.26 8.55
CA LEU A 407 18.01 1.65 8.05
C LEU A 407 18.60 2.41 6.85
N VAL A 408 17.76 2.84 5.90
CA VAL A 408 18.23 3.50 4.67
C VAL A 408 19.09 4.73 4.97
N PRO A 409 18.75 5.65 5.89
CA PRO A 409 19.61 6.80 6.20
C PRO A 409 20.98 6.42 6.79
N LYS A 410 21.11 5.24 7.41
CA LYS A 410 22.40 4.75 7.94
C LYS A 410 23.30 4.24 6.82
N CYS A 411 22.72 3.57 5.83
CA CYS A 411 23.44 3.08 4.64
C CYS A 411 23.65 4.19 3.61
N PHE A 412 22.79 5.21 3.57
CA PHE A 412 22.84 6.32 2.63
C PHE A 412 22.91 7.68 3.37
N PRO A 413 24.00 7.95 4.12
CA PRO A 413 24.17 9.22 4.83
C PRO A 413 24.31 10.41 3.88
N ASP A 414 24.73 10.16 2.64
CA ASP A 414 24.75 11.13 1.53
C ASP A 414 23.35 11.47 1.00
N ARG A 415 22.29 10.83 1.53
CA ARG A 415 20.90 11.01 1.12
C ARG A 415 20.67 10.80 -0.37
N SER A 416 21.50 9.97 -1.01
CA SER A 416 21.28 9.54 -2.41
C SER A 416 20.05 8.63 -2.56
N VAL A 417 19.62 8.03 -1.44
CA VAL A 417 18.38 7.27 -1.31
C VAL A 417 17.64 7.79 -0.09
N VAL A 418 16.34 8.07 -0.24
CA VAL A 418 15.48 8.54 0.86
C VAL A 418 14.21 7.70 0.93
N VAL A 419 13.67 7.54 2.14
CA VAL A 419 12.41 6.82 2.38
C VAL A 419 11.31 7.84 2.69
N ALA A 420 10.16 7.67 2.05
CA ALA A 420 8.96 8.46 2.29
C ALA A 420 7.83 7.54 2.73
N GLU A 421 7.48 7.59 4.02
CA GLU A 421 6.37 6.80 4.57
C GLU A 421 5.02 7.51 4.39
N GLY A 422 3.94 6.72 4.44
CA GLY A 422 2.56 7.20 4.38
C GLY A 422 1.77 6.53 3.26
N GLY A 423 0.51 6.95 3.08
CA GLY A 423 -0.40 6.35 2.11
C GLY A 423 -0.49 7.13 0.80
N LYS A 424 -1.71 7.22 0.28
CA LYS A 424 -2.06 7.92 -0.96
C LYS A 424 -1.55 9.36 -1.01
N GLU A 425 -1.72 10.12 0.06
CA GLU A 425 -1.37 11.55 0.10
C GLU A 425 0.13 11.76 -0.05
N THR A 426 0.95 10.85 0.49
CA THR A 426 2.41 10.88 0.31
C THR A 426 2.77 10.62 -1.15
N VAL A 427 2.14 9.63 -1.78
CA VAL A 427 2.39 9.30 -3.20
C VAL A 427 2.01 10.47 -4.11
N GLU A 428 0.85 11.07 -3.91
CA GLU A 428 0.42 12.25 -4.67
C GLU A 428 1.42 13.41 -4.53
N ALA A 429 1.85 13.71 -3.30
CA ALA A 429 2.81 14.78 -3.05
C ALA A 429 4.21 14.51 -3.66
N LEU A 430 4.63 13.24 -3.76
CA LEU A 430 5.88 12.86 -4.40
C LEU A 430 5.81 12.99 -5.92
N ILE A 431 4.68 12.58 -6.53
CA ILE A 431 4.50 12.62 -7.99
C ILE A 431 4.17 14.02 -8.49
N ASP A 432 3.57 14.89 -7.66
CA ASP A 432 3.36 16.31 -7.99
C ASP A 432 4.69 17.09 -8.17
N THR A 433 5.82 16.49 -7.78
CA THR A 433 7.14 16.95 -8.23
C THR A 433 7.57 16.09 -9.41
N PRO A 434 8.05 16.69 -10.52
CA PRO A 434 8.59 15.92 -11.64
C PRO A 434 9.73 15.01 -11.15
N VAL A 435 9.52 13.71 -11.16
CA VAL A 435 10.58 12.69 -11.07
C VAL A 435 10.87 12.17 -12.47
N ASP A 436 12.03 11.56 -12.66
CA ASP A 436 12.53 11.20 -13.98
C ASP A 436 12.21 9.73 -14.35
N HIS A 437 11.78 8.92 -13.38
CA HIS A 437 11.17 7.61 -13.59
C HIS A 437 10.32 7.19 -12.38
N ILE A 438 9.16 6.56 -12.60
CA ILE A 438 8.36 5.94 -11.53
C ILE A 438 8.32 4.44 -11.74
N LEU A 439 8.69 3.67 -10.72
CA LEU A 439 8.29 2.28 -10.61
C LEU A 439 7.11 2.19 -9.64
N PHE A 440 6.02 1.58 -10.09
CA PHE A 440 4.94 1.15 -9.21
C PHE A 440 4.71 -0.36 -9.31
N THR A 441 4.71 -1.03 -8.16
CA THR A 441 4.28 -2.43 -8.07
C THR A 441 3.05 -2.52 -7.17
N GLY A 442 1.94 -3.10 -7.68
CA GLY A 442 0.68 -3.17 -6.94
C GLY A 442 -0.54 -3.51 -7.79
N GLY A 443 -1.72 -3.12 -7.32
CA GLY A 443 -2.99 -3.43 -7.99
C GLY A 443 -3.27 -2.55 -9.21
N GLY A 444 -3.97 -3.09 -10.22
CA GLY A 444 -4.19 -2.44 -11.51
C GLY A 444 -4.92 -1.08 -11.43
N GLU A 445 -5.92 -0.94 -10.56
CA GLU A 445 -6.63 0.33 -10.38
C GLU A 445 -5.74 1.44 -9.83
N ILE A 446 -4.83 1.10 -8.92
CA ILE A 446 -3.83 2.05 -8.42
C ILE A 446 -2.81 2.35 -9.51
N GLY A 447 -2.38 1.35 -10.29
CA GLY A 447 -1.50 1.54 -11.45
C GLY A 447 -2.04 2.55 -12.46
N LYS A 448 -3.34 2.50 -12.78
CA LYS A 448 -4.03 3.51 -13.62
C LYS A 448 -3.96 4.91 -13.01
N THR A 449 -4.13 5.01 -11.69
CA THR A 449 -4.02 6.28 -10.95
C THR A 449 -2.61 6.85 -11.04
N ILE A 450 -1.58 6.00 -10.87
CA ILE A 450 -0.17 6.41 -10.99
C ILE A 450 0.13 6.94 -12.40
N LEU A 451 -0.32 6.25 -13.46
CA LEU A 451 -0.15 6.73 -14.83
C LEU A 451 -0.80 8.11 -15.05
N ALA A 452 -2.02 8.30 -14.53
CA ALA A 452 -2.72 9.58 -14.65
C ALA A 452 -1.98 10.72 -13.95
N LEU A 453 -1.35 10.46 -12.80
CA LEU A 453 -0.51 11.43 -12.10
C LEU A 453 0.80 11.70 -12.85
N ALA A 454 1.50 10.64 -13.29
CA ALA A 454 2.76 10.74 -14.02
C ALA A 454 2.65 11.51 -15.34
N ALA A 455 1.51 11.39 -16.03
CA ALA A 455 1.23 12.07 -17.28
C ALA A 455 1.30 13.61 -17.16
N ARG A 456 1.09 14.19 -15.97
CA ARG A 456 1.22 15.64 -15.73
C ARG A 456 2.63 16.17 -16.01
N HIS A 457 3.64 15.31 -15.90
CA HIS A 457 5.05 15.64 -16.07
C HIS A 457 5.73 14.88 -17.20
N LEU A 458 4.97 14.10 -17.99
CA LEU A 458 5.50 13.17 -18.99
C LEU A 458 6.54 12.20 -18.42
N THR A 459 6.41 11.86 -17.14
CA THR A 459 7.34 10.96 -16.45
C THR A 459 7.15 9.53 -16.95
N PRO A 460 8.22 8.84 -17.41
CA PRO A 460 8.11 7.43 -17.77
C PRO A 460 7.81 6.59 -16.52
N VAL A 461 6.97 5.56 -16.70
CA VAL A 461 6.54 4.67 -15.63
C VAL A 461 6.84 3.22 -16.02
N SER A 462 7.33 2.44 -15.07
CA SER A 462 7.31 0.98 -15.12
C SER A 462 6.23 0.49 -14.14
N LEU A 463 5.32 -0.34 -14.64
CA LEU A 463 4.22 -0.90 -13.88
C LEU A 463 4.40 -2.41 -13.78
N GLU A 464 4.51 -2.91 -12.54
CA GLU A 464 4.49 -4.34 -12.24
C GLU A 464 3.16 -4.63 -11.53
N LEU A 465 2.17 -5.07 -12.30
CA LEU A 465 0.81 -5.29 -11.79
C LEU A 465 0.50 -6.78 -11.71
N GLY A 466 -0.64 -7.09 -11.11
CA GLY A 466 -1.15 -8.46 -10.98
C GLY A 466 -1.99 -8.89 -12.18
N GLY A 467 -2.82 -9.90 -11.92
CA GLY A 467 -3.76 -10.46 -12.87
C GLY A 467 -4.03 -11.93 -12.57
N LYS A 468 -4.99 -12.52 -13.28
CA LYS A 468 -5.32 -13.94 -13.08
C LYS A 468 -4.37 -14.82 -13.89
N ASN A 469 -3.27 -15.27 -13.28
CA ASN A 469 -2.28 -16.14 -13.94
C ASN A 469 -2.84 -17.54 -14.23
N PRO A 470 -3.02 -17.94 -15.50
CA PRO A 470 -3.50 -19.27 -15.86
C PRO A 470 -2.41 -20.33 -15.71
N CYS A 471 -2.83 -21.56 -15.42
CA CYS A 471 -2.02 -22.76 -15.54
C CYS A 471 -2.72 -23.80 -16.42
N PHE A 472 -2.25 -23.99 -17.65
CA PHE A 472 -2.69 -25.12 -18.47
C PHE A 472 -1.98 -26.40 -18.01
N VAL A 473 -2.75 -27.43 -17.69
CA VAL A 473 -2.25 -28.77 -17.33
C VAL A 473 -2.77 -29.76 -18.36
N ASP A 474 -1.85 -30.36 -19.09
CA ASP A 474 -2.13 -31.25 -20.20
C ASP A 474 -2.23 -32.73 -19.76
N ALA A 475 -2.55 -33.61 -20.70
CA ALA A 475 -2.42 -35.05 -20.51
C ALA A 475 -0.96 -35.39 -20.20
N ALA A 476 -0.75 -36.02 -19.06
CA ALA A 476 0.55 -36.40 -18.55
C ALA A 476 0.41 -37.68 -17.72
N GLU A 477 1.52 -38.37 -17.48
CA GLU A 477 1.54 -39.56 -16.63
C GLU A 477 1.26 -39.18 -15.15
N PRO A 478 0.72 -40.10 -14.33
CA PRO A 478 0.38 -39.82 -12.93
C PRO A 478 1.53 -39.22 -12.11
N GLU A 479 2.76 -39.67 -12.33
CA GLU A 479 3.94 -39.15 -11.62
C GLU A 479 4.21 -37.68 -11.96
N GLN A 480 3.89 -37.24 -13.18
CA GLN A 480 4.03 -35.85 -13.59
C GLN A 480 2.93 -34.98 -12.98
N LEU A 481 1.69 -35.49 -12.93
CA LEU A 481 0.57 -34.83 -12.26
C LEU A 481 0.87 -34.59 -10.76
N GLU A 482 1.51 -35.55 -10.09
CA GLU A 482 1.98 -35.42 -8.71
C GLU A 482 3.01 -34.28 -8.54
N LEU A 483 3.93 -34.10 -9.49
CA LEU A 483 4.91 -33.02 -9.46
C LEU A 483 4.26 -31.65 -9.71
N TYR A 484 3.38 -31.56 -10.71
CA TYR A 484 2.64 -30.35 -11.04
C TYR A 484 1.78 -29.86 -9.87
N ALA A 485 1.04 -30.78 -9.25
CA ALA A 485 0.22 -30.46 -8.09
C ALA A 485 1.07 -30.06 -6.87
N ALA A 486 2.23 -30.69 -6.67
CA ALA A 486 3.15 -30.31 -5.59
C ALA A 486 3.70 -28.89 -5.76
N GLU A 487 4.06 -28.50 -6.98
CA GLU A 487 4.52 -27.13 -7.29
C GLU A 487 3.43 -26.09 -7.00
N ILE A 488 2.19 -26.34 -7.45
CA ILE A 488 1.06 -25.42 -7.27
C ILE A 488 0.69 -25.29 -5.79
N VAL A 489 0.49 -26.41 -5.08
CA VAL A 489 0.13 -26.42 -3.66
C VAL A 489 1.27 -25.86 -2.80
N GLY A 490 2.52 -26.18 -3.14
CA GLY A 490 3.72 -25.66 -2.48
C GLY A 490 3.81 -24.14 -2.60
N THR A 491 3.70 -23.60 -3.82
CA THR A 491 3.69 -22.15 -4.07
C THR A 491 2.54 -21.47 -3.33
N LYS A 492 1.31 -21.95 -3.49
CA LYS A 492 0.13 -21.34 -2.85
C LYS A 492 0.24 -21.35 -1.32
N SER A 493 0.68 -22.46 -0.73
CA SER A 493 0.82 -22.56 0.73
C SER A 493 1.98 -21.70 1.27
N TYR A 494 3.10 -21.61 0.55
CA TYR A 494 4.27 -20.85 0.98
C TYR A 494 4.02 -19.34 1.04
N PHE A 495 3.32 -18.80 0.04
CA PHE A 495 2.98 -17.37 -0.03
C PHE A 495 1.57 -17.04 0.53
N GLY A 496 0.83 -18.04 1.00
CA GLY A 496 -0.61 -17.90 1.29
C GLY A 496 -1.43 -17.44 0.09
N GLY A 497 -0.93 -17.69 -1.13
CA GLY A 497 -1.48 -17.21 -2.39
C GLY A 497 -1.37 -15.71 -2.65
N GLN A 498 -0.74 -14.94 -1.75
CA GLN A 498 -0.57 -13.48 -1.85
C GLN A 498 0.68 -13.11 -2.65
N PHE A 499 0.77 -13.64 -3.88
CA PHE A 499 1.93 -13.48 -4.74
C PHE A 499 1.50 -13.22 -6.18
N CYS A 500 2.06 -12.19 -6.80
CA CYS A 500 1.67 -11.74 -8.14
C CYS A 500 1.90 -12.77 -9.24
N GLN A 501 2.72 -13.79 -9.00
CA GLN A 501 2.92 -14.91 -9.92
C GLN A 501 2.23 -16.21 -9.47
N ALA A 502 1.47 -16.20 -8.38
CA ALA A 502 0.78 -17.41 -7.94
C ALA A 502 -0.17 -17.90 -9.04
N HIS A 503 -0.29 -19.22 -9.17
CA HIS A 503 -1.27 -19.84 -10.06
C HIS A 503 -2.68 -19.42 -9.65
N ASP A 504 -3.31 -18.53 -10.41
CA ASP A 504 -4.61 -18.01 -10.00
C ASP A 504 -5.72 -19.03 -10.30
N TYR A 505 -5.66 -19.70 -11.45
CA TYR A 505 -6.56 -20.80 -11.81
C TYR A 505 -5.87 -21.82 -12.72
N CYS A 506 -6.39 -23.05 -12.75
CA CYS A 506 -5.93 -24.12 -13.62
C CYS A 506 -6.95 -24.44 -14.73
N LEU A 507 -6.45 -24.68 -15.94
CA LEU A 507 -7.18 -25.20 -17.10
C LEU A 507 -6.64 -26.61 -17.38
N VAL A 508 -7.41 -27.64 -17.09
CA VAL A 508 -6.91 -29.02 -17.07
C VAL A 508 -7.56 -29.85 -18.17
N ARG A 509 -6.73 -30.57 -18.94
CA ARG A 509 -7.19 -31.44 -20.02
C ARG A 509 -8.18 -32.48 -19.48
N GLY A 510 -9.27 -32.67 -20.21
CA GLY A 510 -10.42 -33.43 -19.74
C GLY A 510 -10.14 -34.89 -19.40
N SER A 511 -9.10 -35.50 -20.01
CA SER A 511 -8.68 -36.88 -19.74
C SER A 511 -8.00 -37.08 -18.38
N VAL A 512 -7.43 -36.03 -17.79
CA VAL A 512 -6.71 -36.09 -16.50
C VAL A 512 -7.36 -35.23 -15.41
N PHE A 513 -8.48 -34.56 -15.71
CA PHE A 513 -9.14 -33.61 -14.80
C PHE A 513 -9.45 -34.20 -13.42
N ASP A 514 -10.16 -35.33 -13.36
CA ASP A 514 -10.62 -35.91 -12.09
C ASP A 514 -9.42 -36.41 -11.25
N GLU A 515 -8.43 -37.01 -11.92
CA GLU A 515 -7.20 -37.45 -11.26
C GLU A 515 -6.41 -36.27 -10.69
N PHE A 516 -6.21 -35.22 -11.47
CA PHE A 516 -5.45 -34.06 -11.05
C PHE A 516 -6.13 -33.31 -9.88
N VAL A 517 -7.45 -33.14 -9.93
CA VAL A 517 -8.22 -32.55 -8.82
C VAL A 517 -8.07 -33.39 -7.54
N ARG A 518 -8.15 -34.73 -7.65
CA ARG A 518 -7.92 -35.63 -6.52
C ARG A 518 -6.51 -35.49 -5.94
N VAL A 519 -5.49 -35.40 -6.79
CA VAL A 519 -4.09 -35.23 -6.37
C VAL A 519 -3.89 -33.88 -5.68
N LEU A 520 -4.44 -32.79 -6.22
CA LEU A 520 -4.41 -31.47 -5.57
C LEU A 520 -5.08 -31.51 -4.19
N ALA A 521 -6.28 -32.08 -4.10
CA ALA A 521 -7.03 -32.17 -2.84
C ALA A 521 -6.26 -32.97 -1.78
N SER A 522 -5.68 -34.11 -2.16
CA SER A 522 -4.84 -34.95 -1.28
C SER A 522 -3.61 -34.17 -0.75
N LYS A 523 -2.91 -33.44 -1.63
CA LYS A 523 -1.75 -32.64 -1.20
C LYS A 523 -2.13 -31.47 -0.29
N ILE A 524 -3.28 -30.84 -0.53
CA ILE A 524 -3.80 -29.78 0.34
C ILE A 524 -4.16 -30.35 1.71
N GLU A 525 -4.80 -31.52 1.76
CA GLU A 525 -5.12 -32.20 3.02
C GLU A 525 -3.86 -32.56 3.80
N ALA A 526 -2.82 -33.05 3.11
CA ALA A 526 -1.52 -33.38 3.70
C ALA A 526 -0.77 -32.17 4.31
N LEU A 527 -1.19 -30.93 4.05
CA LEU A 527 -0.62 -29.74 4.72
C LEU A 527 -0.97 -29.68 6.22
N GLY A 528 -2.05 -30.34 6.65
CA GLY A 528 -2.55 -30.24 8.03
C GLY A 528 -2.83 -28.78 8.41
N GLU A 529 -2.27 -28.31 9.53
CA GLU A 529 -2.43 -26.93 10.01
C GLU A 529 -1.97 -25.87 9.00
N ARG A 530 -0.97 -26.20 8.17
CA ARG A 530 -0.45 -25.28 7.13
C ARG A 530 -1.46 -24.99 6.02
N ARG A 531 -2.60 -25.70 5.99
CA ARG A 531 -3.74 -25.38 5.13
C ARG A 531 -4.34 -24.02 5.47
N GLY A 532 -4.31 -23.59 6.73
CA GLY A 532 -4.81 -22.27 7.15
C GLY A 532 -3.83 -21.16 6.82
N CYS A 533 -3.89 -20.59 5.61
CA CYS A 533 -2.98 -19.54 5.19
C CYS A 533 -3.37 -18.21 5.82
N ARG A 534 -2.43 -17.56 6.51
CA ARG A 534 -2.62 -16.23 7.10
C ARG A 534 -2.54 -15.15 6.03
N MET A 535 -3.52 -14.25 6.01
CA MET A 535 -3.59 -13.09 5.12
C MET A 535 -2.96 -11.88 5.81
N ILE A 536 -2.49 -10.91 5.02
CA ILE A 536 -1.85 -9.67 5.53
C ILE A 536 -2.75 -8.93 6.53
N HIS A 537 -4.06 -8.87 6.25
CA HIS A 537 -5.05 -8.20 7.09
C HIS A 537 -6.37 -8.98 7.10
N ALA A 538 -7.14 -8.87 8.19
CA ALA A 538 -8.48 -9.47 8.28
C ALA A 538 -9.44 -8.98 7.18
N ALA A 539 -9.28 -7.73 6.71
CA ALA A 539 -10.05 -7.22 5.58
C ALA A 539 -9.76 -7.98 4.27
N HIS A 540 -8.50 -8.34 4.01
CA HIS A 540 -8.13 -9.18 2.87
C HIS A 540 -8.66 -10.61 3.04
N ALA A 541 -8.61 -11.18 4.25
CA ALA A 541 -9.20 -12.48 4.52
C ALA A 541 -10.72 -12.50 4.26
N ARG A 542 -11.45 -11.47 4.71
CA ARG A 542 -12.89 -11.32 4.42
C ARG A 542 -13.18 -11.22 2.92
N ARG A 543 -12.40 -10.41 2.17
CA ARG A 543 -12.54 -10.35 0.71
C ARG A 543 -12.37 -11.72 0.06
N VAL A 544 -11.30 -12.45 0.41
CA VAL A 544 -11.05 -13.76 -0.20
C VAL A 544 -12.12 -14.78 0.20
N ARG A 545 -12.60 -14.77 1.44
CA ARG A 545 -13.73 -15.62 1.87
C ARG A 545 -15.01 -15.29 1.10
N ALA A 546 -15.28 -14.02 0.79
CA ALA A 546 -16.42 -13.64 -0.02
C ALA A 546 -16.38 -14.24 -1.45
N LEU A 547 -15.19 -14.54 -1.98
CA LEU A 547 -15.05 -15.23 -3.28
C LEU A 547 -15.50 -16.70 -3.22
N LEU A 548 -15.57 -17.31 -2.03
CA LEU A 548 -16.07 -18.67 -1.81
C LEU A 548 -17.59 -18.76 -1.67
N GLU A 549 -18.25 -17.64 -1.31
CA GLU A 549 -19.67 -17.63 -0.96
C GLU A 549 -20.53 -18.19 -2.10
N GLY A 550 -21.38 -19.18 -1.78
CA GLY A 550 -22.26 -19.84 -2.73
C GLY A 550 -21.59 -20.89 -3.62
N GLN A 551 -20.31 -21.19 -3.38
CA GLN A 551 -19.52 -22.19 -4.13
C GLN A 551 -18.89 -23.24 -3.21
N GLU A 552 -19.27 -23.30 -1.93
CA GLU A 552 -18.69 -24.19 -0.92
C GLU A 552 -18.85 -25.67 -1.28
N GLY A 553 -19.91 -26.03 -2.02
CA GLY A 553 -20.13 -27.38 -2.51
C GLY A 553 -19.11 -27.85 -3.56
N LEU A 554 -18.30 -26.94 -4.12
CA LEU A 554 -17.23 -27.26 -5.07
C LEU A 554 -15.86 -27.41 -4.39
N ALA A 555 -15.78 -27.15 -3.08
CA ALA A 555 -14.53 -27.08 -2.34
C ALA A 555 -13.94 -28.48 -2.07
N LEU A 556 -12.66 -28.64 -2.43
CA LEU A 556 -11.87 -29.84 -2.13
C LEU A 556 -10.49 -29.46 -1.55
N PRO A 557 -10.00 -30.18 -0.52
CA PRO A 557 -10.77 -31.07 0.36
C PRO A 557 -11.88 -30.28 1.11
N PRO A 558 -12.82 -30.94 1.80
CA PRO A 558 -13.90 -30.26 2.53
C PRO A 558 -13.38 -29.10 3.39
N LEU A 559 -14.11 -27.99 3.42
CA LEU A 559 -13.72 -26.82 4.20
C LEU A 559 -13.62 -27.18 5.70
N PRO A 560 -12.66 -26.61 6.44
CA PRO A 560 -12.62 -26.77 7.89
C PRO A 560 -13.91 -26.27 8.54
N GLU A 561 -14.23 -26.77 9.73
CA GLU A 561 -15.37 -26.30 10.50
C GLU A 561 -15.30 -24.77 10.74
N ALA A 562 -16.48 -24.13 10.73
CA ALA A 562 -16.56 -22.69 10.93
C ALA A 562 -16.01 -22.32 12.32
N GLY A 563 -15.11 -21.35 12.36
CA GLY A 563 -14.47 -20.89 13.61
C GLY A 563 -13.18 -21.63 14.00
N THR A 564 -12.77 -22.69 13.29
CA THR A 564 -11.51 -23.39 13.58
C THR A 564 -10.27 -22.58 13.19
N LEU A 565 -10.35 -21.80 12.11
CA LEU A 565 -9.27 -20.92 11.67
C LEU A 565 -9.46 -19.51 12.23
N ALA A 566 -8.34 -18.84 12.55
CA ALA A 566 -8.32 -17.43 12.91
C ALA A 566 -9.01 -16.55 11.84
N GLU A 567 -9.54 -15.39 12.24
CA GLU A 567 -10.30 -14.49 11.36
C GLU A 567 -9.49 -14.06 10.12
N ASP A 568 -8.18 -13.84 10.31
CA ASP A 568 -7.25 -13.44 9.26
C ASP A 568 -6.66 -14.61 8.47
N CYS A 569 -7.07 -15.85 8.74
CA CYS A 569 -6.67 -17.03 7.96
C CYS A 569 -7.74 -17.43 6.94
N VAL A 570 -7.33 -18.00 5.82
CA VAL A 570 -8.21 -18.61 4.80
C VAL A 570 -7.65 -19.99 4.44
N PRO A 571 -8.48 -21.05 4.40
CA PRO A 571 -7.99 -22.38 4.06
C PRO A 571 -7.60 -22.46 2.59
N LEU A 572 -6.44 -23.05 2.30
CA LEU A 572 -6.09 -23.47 0.95
C LEU A 572 -7.15 -24.44 0.43
N THR A 573 -7.75 -24.08 -0.70
CA THR A 573 -8.95 -24.74 -1.22
C THR A 573 -8.90 -24.81 -2.75
N VAL A 574 -9.11 -26.01 -3.29
CA VAL A 574 -9.46 -26.19 -4.70
C VAL A 574 -10.95 -26.00 -4.88
N LEU A 575 -11.35 -25.25 -5.90
CA LEU A 575 -12.74 -25.20 -6.36
C LEU A 575 -12.83 -26.00 -7.65
N MET A 576 -13.56 -27.12 -7.61
CA MET A 576 -13.71 -28.02 -8.74
C MET A 576 -14.78 -27.49 -9.70
N ALA A 577 -14.36 -27.17 -10.94
CA ALA A 577 -15.22 -26.72 -12.03
C ALA A 577 -16.21 -25.59 -11.67
N PRO A 578 -15.76 -24.48 -11.04
CA PRO A 578 -16.63 -23.32 -10.85
C PRO A 578 -17.02 -22.72 -12.20
N SER A 579 -18.18 -22.04 -12.22
CA SER A 579 -18.60 -21.29 -13.40
C SER A 579 -17.54 -20.24 -13.78
N ALA A 580 -17.36 -20.02 -15.08
CA ALA A 580 -16.48 -18.97 -15.59
C ALA A 580 -16.92 -17.55 -15.16
N ASP A 581 -18.20 -17.39 -14.81
CA ASP A 581 -18.82 -16.15 -14.33
C ASP A 581 -18.85 -16.05 -12.79
N ALA A 582 -18.34 -17.07 -12.08
CA ALA A 582 -18.32 -17.05 -10.63
C ALA A 582 -17.40 -15.95 -10.08
N PRO A 583 -17.67 -15.39 -8.88
CA PRO A 583 -16.86 -14.32 -8.28
C PRO A 583 -15.36 -14.61 -8.24
N VAL A 584 -14.98 -15.85 -7.88
CA VAL A 584 -13.57 -16.29 -7.83
C VAL A 584 -12.87 -16.25 -9.19
N MET A 585 -13.62 -16.20 -10.29
CA MET A 585 -13.12 -16.08 -11.66
C MET A 585 -13.15 -14.66 -12.23
N GLN A 586 -13.73 -13.67 -11.53
CA GLN A 586 -13.86 -12.30 -12.02
C GLN A 586 -12.69 -11.38 -11.64
N GLU A 587 -12.10 -11.56 -10.47
CA GLU A 587 -10.98 -10.74 -9.99
C GLU A 587 -9.75 -11.58 -9.65
N GLU A 588 -8.58 -10.94 -9.51
CA GLU A 588 -7.37 -11.60 -9.01
C GLU A 588 -7.62 -12.11 -7.58
N ILE A 589 -7.37 -13.41 -7.36
CA ILE A 589 -7.70 -14.06 -6.08
C ILE A 589 -6.77 -13.54 -5.00
N PHE A 590 -5.47 -13.44 -5.30
CA PHE A 590 -4.42 -12.99 -4.37
C PHE A 590 -4.57 -13.59 -2.96
N GLY A 591 -4.79 -14.89 -2.92
CA GLY A 591 -5.16 -15.67 -1.74
C GLY A 591 -5.19 -17.17 -2.04
N PRO A 592 -5.48 -18.00 -1.03
CA PRO A 592 -5.29 -19.44 -1.09
C PRO A 592 -6.52 -20.16 -1.70
N LEU A 593 -7.12 -19.62 -2.76
CA LEU A 593 -8.14 -20.32 -3.55
C LEU A 593 -7.55 -20.71 -4.91
N LEU A 594 -7.96 -21.87 -5.42
CA LEU A 594 -7.53 -22.40 -6.71
C LEU A 594 -8.70 -23.00 -7.50
N PRO A 595 -9.36 -22.22 -8.36
CA PRO A 595 -10.29 -22.73 -9.36
C PRO A 595 -9.60 -23.69 -10.33
N VAL A 596 -10.24 -24.83 -10.61
CA VAL A 596 -9.78 -25.82 -11.58
C VAL A 596 -10.88 -26.07 -12.60
N ILE A 597 -10.65 -25.70 -13.85
CA ILE A 597 -11.63 -25.73 -14.94
C ILE A 597 -11.19 -26.77 -15.96
N LYS A 598 -12.16 -27.55 -16.45
CA LYS A 598 -11.95 -28.59 -17.45
C LYS A 598 -11.92 -27.98 -18.85
N VAL A 599 -10.95 -28.38 -19.67
CA VAL A 599 -10.83 -28.02 -21.10
C VAL A 599 -10.54 -29.26 -21.95
N SER A 600 -10.89 -29.25 -23.24
CA SER A 600 -10.62 -30.34 -24.18
C SER A 600 -9.14 -30.41 -24.51
N ASP A 601 -8.52 -29.27 -24.79
CA ASP A 601 -7.18 -29.17 -25.34
C ASP A 601 -6.53 -27.80 -25.08
N VAL A 602 -5.32 -27.63 -25.63
CA VAL A 602 -4.52 -26.42 -25.46
C VAL A 602 -5.10 -25.24 -26.23
N GLN A 603 -5.84 -25.48 -27.33
CA GLN A 603 -6.49 -24.44 -28.12
C GLN A 603 -7.68 -23.85 -27.36
N GLU A 604 -8.52 -24.68 -26.74
CA GLU A 604 -9.60 -24.20 -25.87
C GLU A 604 -9.01 -23.44 -24.67
N ALA A 605 -7.93 -23.95 -24.07
CA ALA A 605 -7.24 -23.25 -22.99
C ALA A 605 -6.75 -21.86 -23.42
N ALA A 606 -6.10 -21.76 -24.60
CA ALA A 606 -5.63 -20.49 -25.13
C ALA A 606 -6.78 -19.50 -25.41
N VAL A 607 -7.90 -19.99 -25.96
CA VAL A 607 -9.11 -19.17 -26.17
C VAL A 607 -9.67 -18.67 -24.83
N PHE A 608 -9.68 -19.51 -23.80
CA PHE A 608 -10.15 -19.13 -22.47
C PHE A 608 -9.28 -18.02 -21.86
N VAL A 609 -7.96 -18.12 -22.00
CA VAL A 609 -6.99 -17.12 -21.53
C VAL A 609 -7.15 -15.80 -22.28
N ASN A 610 -7.22 -15.84 -23.62
CA ASN A 610 -7.26 -14.63 -24.45
C ASN A 610 -8.54 -13.79 -24.33
N ARG A 611 -9.62 -14.36 -23.77
CA ARG A 611 -10.86 -13.62 -23.48
C ARG A 611 -10.77 -12.75 -22.22
N ARG A 612 -9.64 -12.77 -21.53
CA ARG A 612 -9.39 -12.06 -20.26
C ARG A 612 -8.21 -11.10 -20.40
N PRO A 613 -8.05 -10.15 -19.48
CA PRO A 613 -6.86 -9.30 -19.44
C PRO A 613 -5.58 -10.14 -19.41
N LYS A 614 -4.55 -9.65 -20.09
CA LYS A 614 -3.26 -10.33 -20.22
C LYS A 614 -2.61 -10.52 -18.83
N PRO A 615 -2.33 -11.75 -18.40
CA PRO A 615 -1.77 -12.03 -17.08
C PRO A 615 -0.28 -11.70 -17.01
N LEU A 616 0.23 -11.55 -15.79
CA LEU A 616 1.67 -11.33 -15.55
C LEU A 616 2.47 -12.57 -15.96
N VAL A 617 1.99 -13.76 -15.58
CA VAL A 617 2.59 -15.05 -15.93
C VAL A 617 1.53 -16.01 -16.43
N ALA A 618 1.82 -16.73 -17.51
CA ALA A 618 1.08 -17.91 -17.92
C ALA A 618 1.95 -19.16 -17.68
N TYR A 619 1.32 -20.25 -17.23
CA TYR A 619 1.99 -21.52 -16.97
C TYR A 619 1.47 -22.60 -17.93
N CYS A 620 2.37 -23.39 -18.50
CA CYS A 620 2.04 -24.54 -19.33
C CYS A 620 2.77 -25.78 -18.79
N TYR A 621 2.01 -26.71 -18.21
CA TYR A 621 2.50 -27.99 -17.70
C TYR A 621 2.03 -29.09 -18.63
N SER A 622 2.95 -29.61 -19.43
CA SER A 622 2.66 -30.63 -20.42
C SER A 622 3.94 -31.38 -20.74
N PRO A 623 3.91 -32.67 -21.11
CA PRO A 623 5.07 -33.35 -21.67
C PRO A 623 5.24 -33.12 -23.18
N ASP A 624 4.24 -32.56 -23.86
CA ASP A 624 4.18 -32.41 -25.33
C ASP A 624 4.74 -31.04 -25.79
N PRO A 625 5.88 -31.02 -26.51
CA PRO A 625 6.44 -29.79 -27.04
C PRO A 625 5.52 -29.03 -28.02
N GLU A 626 4.64 -29.74 -28.74
CA GLU A 626 3.69 -29.10 -29.66
C GLU A 626 2.65 -28.31 -28.88
N ALA A 627 2.14 -28.87 -27.78
CA ALA A 627 1.23 -28.16 -26.87
C ALA A 627 1.88 -26.88 -26.31
N TRP A 628 3.16 -26.92 -25.91
CA TRP A 628 3.83 -25.71 -25.40
C TRP A 628 4.01 -24.65 -26.49
N ALA A 629 4.34 -25.07 -27.70
CA ALA A 629 4.49 -24.16 -28.84
C ALA A 629 3.16 -23.48 -29.17
N VAL A 630 2.06 -24.25 -29.20
CA VAL A 630 0.71 -23.70 -29.40
C VAL A 630 0.37 -22.71 -28.29
N PHE A 631 0.54 -23.08 -27.01
CA PHE A 631 0.21 -22.19 -25.90
C PHE A 631 1.04 -20.90 -25.93
N ARG A 632 2.35 -21.00 -26.24
CA ARG A 632 3.25 -19.86 -26.42
C ARG A 632 2.82 -18.94 -27.55
N ASP A 633 2.51 -19.50 -28.71
CA ASP A 633 2.29 -18.73 -29.94
C ASP A 633 0.86 -18.17 -30.02
N THR A 634 -0.06 -18.73 -29.24
CA THR A 634 -1.48 -18.36 -29.28
C THR A 634 -1.97 -17.64 -28.03
N THR A 635 -1.18 -17.49 -26.97
CA THR A 635 -1.53 -16.66 -25.80
C THR A 635 -0.67 -15.40 -25.71
N SER A 636 -1.11 -14.41 -24.93
CA SER A 636 -0.33 -13.21 -24.63
C SER A 636 -0.32 -12.95 -23.13
N SER A 637 0.87 -12.98 -22.53
CA SER A 637 1.15 -12.72 -21.12
C SER A 637 2.45 -11.90 -21.00
N GLY A 638 2.72 -11.36 -19.81
CA GLY A 638 4.03 -10.77 -19.53
C GLY A 638 5.15 -11.80 -19.67
N ASN A 639 4.91 -13.00 -19.13
CA ASN A 639 5.87 -14.10 -19.09
C ASN A 639 5.19 -15.45 -19.32
N LEU A 640 5.94 -16.43 -19.82
CA LEU A 640 5.49 -17.81 -19.97
C LEU A 640 6.48 -18.77 -19.31
N ALA A 641 6.00 -19.58 -18.38
CA ALA A 641 6.74 -20.65 -17.75
C ALA A 641 6.23 -22.01 -18.25
N VAL A 642 7.15 -22.83 -18.79
CA VAL A 642 6.85 -24.19 -19.25
C VAL A 642 7.50 -25.19 -18.30
N ASN A 643 6.72 -26.12 -17.75
CA ASN A 643 7.15 -27.16 -16.82
C ASN A 643 8.03 -26.68 -15.65
N CYS A 644 7.79 -25.45 -15.17
CA CYS A 644 8.47 -24.91 -14.02
C CYS A 644 7.59 -23.91 -13.27
N GLY A 645 7.87 -23.75 -11.98
CA GLY A 645 7.16 -22.82 -11.12
C GLY A 645 7.73 -21.40 -11.09
N PRO A 646 7.10 -20.51 -10.31
CA PRO A 646 7.47 -19.09 -10.20
C PRO A 646 8.93 -18.85 -9.80
N GLN A 647 9.53 -19.70 -8.97
CA GLN A 647 10.92 -19.54 -8.54
C GLN A 647 11.89 -19.63 -9.71
N ARG A 648 11.70 -20.62 -10.60
CA ARG A 648 12.57 -20.80 -11.77
C ARG A 648 12.39 -19.64 -12.76
N MET A 649 11.13 -19.20 -12.96
CA MET A 649 10.79 -18.08 -13.84
C MET A 649 11.56 -16.79 -13.48
N GLN A 650 11.79 -16.55 -12.19
CA GLN A 650 12.48 -15.35 -11.70
C GLN A 650 14.01 -15.50 -11.53
N SER A 651 14.58 -16.68 -11.80
CA SER A 651 15.96 -16.99 -11.40
C SER A 651 17.08 -16.53 -12.34
N ASN A 652 16.77 -15.83 -13.43
CA ASN A 652 17.77 -15.40 -14.42
C ASN A 652 17.84 -13.88 -14.55
N PHE A 653 18.90 -13.27 -14.02
CA PHE A 653 19.11 -11.82 -14.05
C PHE A 653 19.47 -11.26 -15.46
N ASN A 654 19.73 -12.12 -16.44
CA ASN A 654 19.98 -11.69 -17.82
C ASN A 654 18.70 -11.40 -18.61
N VAL A 655 17.54 -11.84 -18.11
CA VAL A 655 16.25 -11.60 -18.76
C VAL A 655 15.41 -10.65 -17.92
N GLY A 656 14.64 -9.80 -18.61
CA GLY A 656 13.65 -8.96 -17.94
C GLY A 656 12.47 -9.76 -17.45
N PHE A 657 11.93 -9.34 -16.30
CA PHE A 657 10.63 -9.79 -15.80
C PHE A 657 9.72 -8.56 -15.80
N GLY A 658 8.54 -8.68 -16.41
CA GLY A 658 7.60 -7.57 -16.55
C GLY A 658 6.24 -8.02 -17.05
N GLY A 659 5.25 -7.13 -16.95
CA GLY A 659 3.88 -7.35 -17.43
C GLY A 659 3.67 -7.05 -18.91
N ALA A 660 2.46 -7.32 -19.39
CA ALA A 660 1.98 -6.87 -20.68
C ALA A 660 0.50 -6.44 -20.61
N GLY A 661 0.17 -5.23 -21.04
CA GLY A 661 -1.21 -4.73 -20.99
C GLY A 661 -1.62 -4.44 -19.54
N GLU A 662 -2.73 -5.03 -19.08
CA GLU A 662 -3.24 -4.76 -17.71
C GLU A 662 -2.37 -5.34 -16.59
N SER A 663 -1.51 -6.31 -16.88
CA SER A 663 -0.49 -6.79 -15.94
C SER A 663 0.73 -5.86 -15.85
N GLY A 664 0.75 -4.78 -16.63
CA GLY A 664 1.78 -3.74 -16.56
C GLY A 664 2.67 -3.64 -17.80
N HIS A 665 3.75 -2.89 -17.68
CA HIS A 665 4.74 -2.65 -18.73
C HIS A 665 6.07 -2.16 -18.14
N GLY A 666 7.16 -2.36 -18.88
CA GLY A 666 8.53 -2.14 -18.40
C GLY A 666 9.13 -3.42 -17.81
N TYR A 667 10.39 -3.33 -17.38
CA TYR A 667 11.13 -4.46 -16.83
C TYR A 667 11.94 -3.97 -15.65
N SER A 668 11.36 -4.00 -14.46
CA SER A 668 11.76 -3.03 -13.44
C SER A 668 12.35 -3.64 -12.16
N ILE A 669 12.26 -4.96 -11.99
CA ILE A 669 12.61 -5.57 -10.71
C ILE A 669 14.12 -5.80 -10.57
N TRP A 670 14.83 -6.28 -11.59
CA TRP A 670 16.29 -6.52 -11.52
C TRP A 670 16.97 -6.71 -12.88
N GLY A 671 18.29 -6.85 -12.83
CA GLY A 671 19.12 -7.37 -13.92
C GLY A 671 19.40 -6.37 -15.02
N ARG A 672 19.77 -6.90 -16.20
CA ARG A 672 20.11 -6.07 -17.36
C ARG A 672 18.91 -5.23 -17.82
N ALA A 673 17.73 -5.85 -17.86
CA ALA A 673 16.53 -5.17 -18.32
C ALA A 673 16.13 -4.00 -17.40
N ALA A 674 16.27 -4.14 -16.07
CA ALA A 674 16.06 -3.02 -15.15
C ALA A 674 17.09 -1.89 -15.34
N PHE A 675 18.37 -2.22 -15.52
CA PHE A 675 19.37 -1.21 -15.86
C PHE A 675 18.98 -0.45 -17.14
N ASP A 676 18.56 -1.16 -18.19
CA ASP A 676 18.15 -0.53 -19.44
C ASP A 676 16.88 0.31 -19.26
N ASP A 677 15.86 -0.19 -18.55
CA ASP A 677 14.59 0.50 -18.30
C ASP A 677 14.79 1.77 -17.45
N TYR A 678 15.81 1.81 -16.60
CA TYR A 678 16.17 2.98 -15.79
C TYR A 678 17.23 3.88 -16.44
N SER A 679 17.65 3.56 -17.66
CA SER A 679 18.58 4.36 -18.45
C SER A 679 17.88 5.03 -19.62
N HIS A 680 18.43 6.15 -20.07
CA HIS A 680 18.19 6.68 -21.41
C HIS A 680 19.38 6.30 -22.30
N HIS A 681 19.13 5.50 -23.35
CA HIS A 681 20.15 5.13 -24.33
C HIS A 681 20.30 6.23 -25.38
N LYS A 682 21.15 7.21 -25.08
CA LYS A 682 21.40 8.34 -25.97
C LYS A 682 22.19 7.90 -27.19
N VAL A 683 21.60 8.03 -28.37
CA VAL A 683 22.29 7.81 -29.65
C VAL A 683 23.11 9.04 -30.00
N VAL A 684 24.38 8.83 -30.33
CA VAL A 684 25.34 9.86 -30.74
C VAL A 684 25.91 9.45 -32.10
N PHE A 685 25.85 10.35 -33.07
CA PHE A 685 26.66 10.25 -34.29
C PHE A 685 27.73 11.32 -34.25
N ARG A 686 28.99 10.90 -34.37
CA ARG A 686 30.13 11.79 -34.50
C ARG A 686 30.68 11.71 -35.92
N GLY A 687 30.30 12.67 -36.76
CA GLY A 687 30.90 12.84 -38.08
C GLY A 687 32.40 13.12 -37.97
N ARG A 688 33.21 12.54 -38.86
CA ARG A 688 34.66 12.80 -38.93
C ARG A 688 34.96 14.25 -39.28
N SER A 689 34.09 14.85 -40.08
CA SER A 689 34.06 16.26 -40.45
C SER A 689 32.61 16.71 -40.56
N PHE A 690 32.37 18.01 -40.73
CA PHE A 690 31.04 18.53 -41.04
C PHE A 690 30.62 18.03 -42.43
N ALA A 691 29.92 16.90 -42.46
CA ALA A 691 29.18 16.45 -43.63
C ALA A 691 27.83 17.16 -43.57
N GLY A 692 27.59 18.11 -44.49
CA GLY A 692 26.30 18.78 -44.59
C GLY A 692 25.15 17.78 -44.78
N SER A 693 23.91 18.27 -44.75
CA SER A 693 22.75 17.42 -44.98
C SER A 693 22.75 16.88 -46.42
N ALA A 694 22.69 15.56 -46.60
CA ALA A 694 22.38 14.94 -47.90
C ALA A 694 20.96 15.31 -48.40
N TRP A 695 20.11 15.83 -47.49
CA TRP A 695 18.78 16.39 -47.78
C TRP A 695 18.79 17.90 -47.98
N GLY A 696 19.95 18.55 -47.90
CA GLY A 696 20.08 19.98 -48.14
C GLY A 696 19.94 20.28 -49.62
N ALA A 697 19.05 21.23 -49.97
CA ALA A 697 19.16 21.91 -51.26
C ALA A 697 20.60 22.40 -51.46
N ALA A 698 21.02 22.56 -52.73
CA ALA A 698 22.33 23.12 -53.04
C ALA A 698 22.60 24.34 -52.14
N PRO A 699 23.82 24.50 -51.60
CA PRO A 699 24.16 25.66 -50.79
C PRO A 699 23.71 26.94 -51.54
N PRO A 700 23.20 27.96 -50.83
CA PRO A 700 22.74 29.17 -51.49
C PRO A 700 23.85 29.69 -52.41
N PRO A 701 23.52 30.11 -53.65
CA PRO A 701 24.53 30.57 -54.60
C PRO A 701 25.35 31.69 -53.96
N GLU A 702 26.65 31.71 -54.24
CA GLU A 702 27.48 32.82 -53.78
C GLU A 702 26.87 34.14 -54.25
N PRO A 703 26.85 35.18 -53.39
CA PRO A 703 26.36 36.49 -53.81
C PRO A 703 27.13 36.93 -55.07
N PRO A 704 26.44 37.46 -56.09
CA PRO A 704 27.09 37.86 -57.33
C PRO A 704 28.23 38.85 -57.03
N ALA A 705 29.39 38.60 -57.65
CA ALA A 705 30.64 39.32 -57.43
C ALA A 705 30.57 40.82 -57.74
#